data_AF-Q2SR39-F1
#
_entry.id   AF-Q2SR39-F1
#
_cell.length_a   1.000
_cell.length_b   1.000
_cell.length_c   1.000
_cell.angle_alpha   90.00
_cell.angle_beta   90.00
_cell.angle_gamma   90.00
#
_symmetry.space_group_name_H-M   'P 1'
#
loop_
_entity.id
_entity.type
_entity.pdbx_description
1 polymer ?
#
loop_
_entity_poly.entity_id
_entity_poly.type
_entity_poly.pdbx_seq_one_letter_code
_entity_poly.pdbx_strand_id
1 'polypeptide(L)'
;MFNKKIIRDRNLFKIENQYTKPPKRIFTICFTIGVIIFVVLGFALADERWNEFFDNFDKLINLFKDFFKWDLNNWNQKHGLPNTFLETSFYNLWQTIKLSFIGTFLGIILCLPFSVLASRSIISNRYVNNISRGFLAIFRTIPSFAMAMIITGYFLTGYGSSVIGIIFFSFSVAGKLFYEKIEQIDTKVFTTMQATGANKFQSFKKAVIPQISTNLLSISLYTLETNIRYFSVIAIVTGLDSYGDLIRATLDSSEYNKAGFLLTIFAITILLIELFIFLIRNYIIEEKDFLLEKKLINKIKKPYKNIDKLSDIQFYIAYILTKQINEKIAKTSDEKEIQDLKQQKKELISEFKKQYRLSVRNDKEKYKKLFKENKKNLFVKVDFVDHLVRIDKISQTKLANECLIHKEQIKKQVENTIKTETEKFKETLTPELVLKKMPKTYIKRTIFFTIILFLFIFLIKDINFSLSSSSSIKNTNQRILDILNINWESLYYANPLSVTNKTAQSYSVIHILWETLTIAILGTVIGAIFAYILGLLSSSKIVHPVIAKPILCLTTLIRAIPTYMYAYIFVFAVGIGPFAGSLALSIGTIGMLTKYYREIYETINFKIVNQLKALGLNKFQVFRYGIFAQTQNEIISYIIYRFEINFKEVATLGIVGAGSLGKLLKGYFEEALYPEFGALVFGLIIFTLIVESISNTLRVKFLENKNPKWIDLLINKCQHCCFATYKATLKLFKKDLDMSYWQANAFNSYVKSKISLDKIPDKYISKKVIFLKNLKINIDYNNKVLVNQKYKEVISLHKKYIKEFKDNRKLLVNQINSQAQNYLKIAKNNYLNSKLELEKKLQNQRQIISSLKQKIKDSNQKSKTLNQKLQDQKTKLTSIKDLLKSLKREYRKTVLFTKQTRTIKLWNLDY
;
A
#
# COMPACT_ATOMS: atom_id res chain seq x y z
N MET A 1 28.82 -14.03 23.57
CA MET A 1 27.35 -14.11 23.74
C MET A 1 26.85 -12.86 24.47
N PHE A 2 26.14 -11.95 23.79
CA PHE A 2 25.50 -10.79 24.44
C PHE A 2 24.52 -11.29 25.52
N ASN A 3 24.60 -10.74 26.72
CA ASN A 3 23.71 -11.06 27.82
C ASN A 3 22.25 -10.79 27.39
N LYS A 4 21.46 -11.84 27.14
CA LYS A 4 20.06 -11.78 26.65
C LYS A 4 19.16 -10.86 27.48
N LYS A 5 19.57 -10.50 28.71
CA LYS A 5 18.90 -9.53 29.59
C LYS A 5 18.97 -8.08 29.07
N ILE A 6 20.11 -7.61 28.55
CA ILE A 6 20.30 -6.20 28.15
C ILE A 6 19.47 -5.86 26.91
N ILE A 7 19.43 -6.75 25.92
CA ILE A 7 18.59 -6.60 24.72
C ILE A 7 17.08 -6.68 25.06
N ARG A 8 16.72 -7.30 26.18
CA ARG A 8 15.33 -7.40 26.66
C ARG A 8 14.87 -6.18 27.46
N ASP A 9 15.80 -5.36 27.94
CA ASP A 9 15.46 -4.22 28.76
C ASP A 9 14.85 -3.13 27.88
N ARG A 10 13.52 -2.96 28.00
CA ARG A 10 12.72 -2.11 27.12
C ARG A 10 13.08 -0.62 27.27
N ASN A 11 13.73 -0.27 28.36
CA ASN A 11 14.19 1.09 28.64
C ASN A 11 15.31 1.54 27.70
N LEU A 12 16.08 0.62 27.10
CA LEU A 12 17.13 0.92 26.13
C LEU A 12 16.61 1.44 24.77
N PHE A 13 15.30 1.31 24.51
CA PHE A 13 14.67 1.71 23.24
C PHE A 13 13.68 2.88 23.42
N LYS A 14 13.77 3.63 24.52
CA LYS A 14 12.92 4.82 24.76
C LYS A 14 13.26 5.92 23.76
N ILE A 15 12.23 6.40 23.06
CA ILE A 15 12.26 7.66 22.31
C ILE A 15 11.16 8.52 22.93
N GLU A 16 11.50 9.70 23.46
CA GLU A 16 10.54 10.68 24.01
C GLU A 16 9.50 10.10 25.00
N ASN A 17 9.94 9.20 25.90
CA ASN A 17 9.05 8.51 26.86
C ASN A 17 7.92 7.65 26.28
N GLN A 18 7.86 7.45 24.95
CA GLN A 18 6.90 6.54 24.32
C GLN A 18 7.55 5.18 24.02
N TYR A 19 6.95 4.11 24.54
CA TYR A 19 7.34 2.76 24.15
C TYR A 19 6.90 2.52 22.71
N THR A 20 7.83 2.18 21.81
CA THR A 20 7.45 1.42 20.62
C THR A 20 6.95 0.06 21.10
N LYS A 21 5.64 -0.07 21.32
CA LYS A 21 5.03 -1.38 21.60
C LYS A 21 5.32 -2.25 20.37
N PRO A 22 6.13 -3.32 20.48
CA PRO A 22 6.25 -4.24 19.37
C PRO A 22 4.86 -4.79 19.04
N PRO A 23 4.57 -5.11 17.77
CA PRO A 23 3.32 -5.78 17.40
C PRO A 23 3.12 -6.99 18.31
N LYS A 24 1.87 -7.27 18.71
CA LYS A 24 1.53 -8.41 19.56
C LYS A 24 2.16 -9.66 18.93
N ARG A 25 3.15 -10.26 19.62
CA ARG A 25 3.98 -11.37 19.11
C ARG A 25 3.16 -12.49 18.46
N ILE A 26 1.94 -12.73 18.96
CA ILE A 26 1.05 -13.76 18.45
C ILE A 26 0.63 -13.50 17.00
N PHE A 27 0.21 -12.27 16.65
CA PHE A 27 -0.25 -11.99 15.27
C PHE A 27 0.90 -12.09 14.27
N THR A 28 2.08 -11.55 14.60
CA THR A 28 3.25 -11.65 13.74
C THR A 28 3.74 -13.09 13.61
N ILE A 29 3.74 -13.87 14.70
CA ILE A 29 4.09 -15.30 14.67
C ILE A 29 3.08 -16.09 13.82
N CYS A 30 1.78 -15.91 14.04
CA CYS A 30 0.74 -16.56 13.25
C CYS A 30 0.81 -16.17 11.77
N PHE A 31 1.07 -14.90 11.46
CA PHE A 31 1.25 -14.43 10.09
C PHE A 31 2.50 -15.05 9.47
N THR A 32 3.63 -15.09 10.17
CA THR A 32 4.86 -15.74 9.65
C THR A 32 4.70 -17.23 9.47
N ILE A 33 4.03 -17.92 10.40
CA ILE A 33 3.71 -19.35 10.26
C ILE A 33 2.77 -19.56 9.07
N GLY A 34 1.75 -18.71 8.92
CA GLY A 34 0.86 -18.72 7.77
C GLY A 34 1.64 -18.57 6.47
N VAL A 35 2.52 -17.58 6.35
CA VAL A 35 3.38 -17.39 5.17
C VAL A 35 4.27 -18.61 4.94
N ILE A 36 4.91 -19.16 5.97
CA ILE A 36 5.76 -20.36 5.83
C ILE A 36 4.93 -21.56 5.34
N ILE A 37 3.76 -21.80 5.92
CA ILE A 37 2.85 -22.86 5.47
C ILE A 37 2.44 -22.63 4.02
N PHE A 38 2.07 -21.41 3.64
CA PHE A 38 1.71 -21.08 2.25
C PHE A 38 2.89 -21.20 1.28
N VAL A 39 4.11 -20.94 1.72
CA VAL A 39 5.32 -21.15 0.93
C VAL A 39 5.57 -22.64 0.76
N VAL A 40 5.56 -23.41 1.84
CA VAL A 40 5.74 -24.87 1.79
C VAL A 40 4.65 -25.52 0.93
N LEU A 41 3.40 -25.10 1.09
CA LEU A 41 2.30 -25.53 0.22
C LEU A 41 2.52 -25.08 -1.23
N GLY A 42 2.98 -23.85 -1.47
CA GLY A 42 3.33 -23.40 -2.81
C GLY A 42 4.41 -24.27 -3.44
N PHE A 43 5.49 -24.58 -2.70
CA PHE A 43 6.58 -25.41 -3.18
C PHE A 43 6.15 -26.87 -3.38
N ALA A 44 5.22 -27.38 -2.57
CA ALA A 44 4.66 -28.72 -2.72
C ALA A 44 3.59 -28.81 -3.84
N LEU A 45 3.02 -27.69 -4.28
CA LEU A 45 1.94 -27.64 -5.28
C LEU A 45 2.40 -27.15 -6.65
N ALA A 46 3.49 -26.38 -6.75
CA ALA A 46 4.14 -26.15 -8.02
C ALA A 46 4.85 -27.45 -8.40
N ASP A 47 4.45 -28.04 -9.53
CA ASP A 47 5.05 -29.24 -10.12
C ASP A 47 6.55 -29.31 -9.82
N GLU A 48 7.00 -30.44 -9.30
CA GLU A 48 8.34 -30.70 -8.72
C GLU A 48 9.52 -30.60 -9.72
N ARG A 49 9.42 -29.70 -10.70
CA ARG A 49 10.37 -29.49 -11.82
C ARG A 49 11.57 -28.63 -11.44
N TRP A 50 11.84 -28.45 -10.14
CA TRP A 50 13.04 -27.77 -9.68
C TRP A 50 14.30 -28.48 -10.18
N ASN A 51 14.30 -29.82 -10.17
CA ASN A 51 15.42 -30.60 -10.69
C ASN A 51 15.60 -30.35 -12.19
N GLU A 52 14.52 -30.45 -12.97
CA GLU A 52 14.56 -30.16 -14.41
C GLU A 52 15.00 -28.73 -14.74
N PHE A 53 14.67 -27.75 -13.91
CA PHE A 53 15.15 -26.37 -14.09
C PHE A 53 16.66 -26.25 -13.90
N PHE A 54 17.21 -26.86 -12.85
CA PHE A 54 18.65 -26.84 -12.61
C PHE A 54 19.41 -27.67 -13.65
N ASP A 55 18.84 -28.79 -14.11
CA ASP A 55 19.41 -29.62 -15.17
C ASP A 55 19.42 -28.90 -16.53
N ASN A 56 18.38 -28.11 -16.84
CA ASN A 56 18.31 -27.33 -18.07
C ASN A 56 18.90 -25.91 -17.95
N PHE A 57 19.59 -25.59 -16.84
CA PHE A 57 20.13 -24.25 -16.61
C PHE A 57 21.17 -23.85 -17.68
N ASP A 58 21.95 -24.80 -18.19
CA ASP A 58 22.90 -24.57 -19.27
C ASP A 58 22.21 -24.19 -20.59
N LYS A 59 21.05 -24.80 -20.89
CA LYS A 59 20.23 -24.41 -22.06
C LYS A 59 19.74 -22.98 -21.93
N LEU A 60 19.32 -22.59 -20.73
CA LEU A 60 18.89 -21.22 -20.44
C LEU A 60 20.05 -20.22 -20.60
N ILE A 61 21.26 -20.55 -20.12
CA ILE A 61 22.46 -19.72 -20.36
C ILE A 61 22.76 -19.59 -21.85
N ASN A 62 22.69 -20.70 -22.61
CA ASN A 62 22.96 -20.68 -24.05
C ASN A 62 21.91 -19.86 -24.82
N LEU A 63 20.64 -19.99 -24.47
CA LEU A 63 19.56 -19.17 -25.01
C LEU A 63 19.82 -17.68 -24.73
N PHE A 64 20.24 -17.32 -23.51
CA PHE A 64 20.63 -15.94 -23.20
C PHE A 64 21.81 -15.47 -24.03
N LYS A 65 22.79 -16.33 -24.36
CA LYS A 65 23.89 -15.96 -25.26
C LYS A 65 23.38 -15.72 -26.68
N ASP A 66 22.49 -16.56 -27.18
CA ASP A 66 21.93 -16.44 -28.52
C ASP A 66 21.07 -15.17 -28.66
N PHE A 67 20.37 -14.74 -27.60
CA PHE A 67 19.65 -13.46 -27.57
C PHE A 67 20.50 -12.24 -27.90
N PHE A 68 21.83 -12.29 -27.71
CA PHE A 68 22.73 -11.17 -28.00
C PHE A 68 23.56 -11.35 -29.29
N LYS A 69 23.33 -12.41 -30.06
CA LYS A 69 23.97 -12.61 -31.38
C LYS A 69 23.17 -11.90 -32.48
N TRP A 70 23.31 -10.58 -32.60
CA TRP A 70 22.52 -9.79 -33.54
C TRP A 70 23.16 -9.72 -34.93
N ASP A 71 22.40 -10.09 -35.95
CA ASP A 71 22.81 -10.04 -37.35
C ASP A 71 22.06 -8.92 -38.09
N LEU A 72 22.45 -7.68 -37.78
CA LEU A 72 21.78 -6.47 -38.28
C LEU A 72 21.87 -6.33 -39.80
N ASN A 73 22.94 -6.85 -40.42
CA ASN A 73 23.17 -6.73 -41.85
C ASN A 73 22.17 -7.58 -42.64
N ASN A 74 21.96 -8.82 -42.20
CA ASN A 74 21.00 -9.73 -42.80
C ASN A 74 19.55 -9.25 -42.61
N TRP A 75 19.23 -8.68 -41.44
CA TRP A 75 17.88 -8.20 -41.14
C TRP A 75 17.48 -6.90 -41.83
N ASN A 76 18.45 -6.18 -42.40
CA ASN A 76 18.22 -5.00 -43.21
C ASN A 76 18.01 -5.33 -44.70
N GLN A 77 18.07 -6.61 -45.07
CA GLN A 77 17.79 -7.07 -46.43
C GLN A 77 16.34 -7.53 -46.57
N LYS A 78 15.74 -7.26 -47.73
CA LYS A 78 14.39 -7.71 -48.07
C LYS A 78 14.47 -9.11 -48.65
N HIS A 79 14.31 -10.13 -47.81
CA HIS A 79 14.28 -11.55 -48.20
C HIS A 79 12.95 -11.93 -48.89
N GLY A 80 12.60 -11.25 -49.98
CA GLY A 80 11.32 -11.45 -50.69
C GLY A 80 10.07 -10.95 -49.95
N LEU A 81 10.23 -10.34 -48.77
CA LEU A 81 9.17 -9.71 -47.99
C LEU A 81 9.05 -8.21 -48.34
N PRO A 82 7.85 -7.61 -48.24
CA PRO A 82 7.62 -6.20 -48.59
C PRO A 82 8.48 -5.22 -47.76
N ASN A 83 8.68 -5.56 -46.48
CA ASN A 83 9.46 -4.78 -45.52
C ASN A 83 10.58 -5.63 -44.93
N THR A 84 11.68 -4.97 -44.53
CA THR A 84 12.76 -5.64 -43.79
C THR A 84 12.30 -6.01 -42.38
N PHE A 85 13.01 -6.94 -41.72
CA PHE A 85 12.70 -7.29 -40.32
C PHE A 85 12.84 -6.07 -39.40
N LEU A 86 13.83 -5.21 -39.64
CA LEU A 86 14.02 -3.96 -38.88
C LEU A 86 12.87 -2.98 -39.09
N GLU A 87 12.44 -2.76 -40.34
CA GLU A 87 11.31 -1.90 -40.67
C GLU A 87 10.02 -2.37 -39.96
N THR A 88 9.71 -3.66 -40.07
CA THR A 88 8.55 -4.26 -39.40
C THR A 88 8.64 -4.14 -37.87
N SER A 89 9.83 -4.35 -37.31
CA SER A 89 10.07 -4.23 -35.86
C SER A 89 9.78 -2.81 -35.36
N PHE A 90 10.34 -1.79 -36.01
CA PHE A 90 10.11 -0.39 -35.61
C PHE A 90 8.67 0.06 -35.88
N TYR A 91 8.05 -0.39 -36.97
CA TYR A 91 6.65 -0.12 -37.27
C TYR A 91 5.73 -0.69 -36.19
N ASN A 92 5.90 -1.96 -35.83
CA ASN A 92 5.08 -2.63 -34.80
C ASN A 92 5.28 -2.02 -33.41
N LEU A 93 6.51 -1.57 -33.09
CA LEU A 93 6.81 -0.85 -31.85
C LEU A 93 6.12 0.52 -31.83
N TRP A 94 6.16 1.25 -32.93
CA TRP A 94 5.47 2.52 -33.06
C TRP A 94 3.95 2.37 -32.94
N GLN A 95 3.35 1.37 -33.60
CA GLN A 95 1.92 1.07 -33.45
C GLN A 95 1.56 0.73 -32.00
N THR A 96 2.41 -0.03 -31.31
CA THR A 96 2.23 -0.35 -29.88
C THR A 96 2.18 0.91 -29.02
N ILE A 97 3.11 1.85 -29.23
CA ILE A 97 3.15 3.13 -28.51
C ILE A 97 1.91 3.97 -28.86
N LYS A 98 1.57 4.07 -30.14
CA LYS A 98 0.43 4.85 -30.65
C LYS A 98 -0.91 4.39 -30.07
N LEU A 99 -1.22 3.09 -30.15
CA LEU A 99 -2.47 2.55 -29.61
C LEU A 99 -2.53 2.64 -28.09
N SER A 100 -1.41 2.38 -27.42
CA SER A 100 -1.30 2.56 -25.97
C SER A 100 -1.58 4.00 -25.57
N PHE A 101 -1.04 4.98 -26.29
CA PHE A 101 -1.27 6.40 -26.02
C PHE A 101 -2.74 6.78 -26.13
N ILE A 102 -3.41 6.40 -27.23
CA ILE A 102 -4.82 6.71 -27.47
C ILE A 102 -5.72 6.07 -26.42
N GLY A 103 -5.51 4.77 -26.14
CA GLY A 103 -6.28 4.05 -25.12
C GLY A 103 -6.09 4.63 -23.73
N THR A 104 -4.85 5.02 -23.37
CA THR A 104 -4.56 5.66 -22.08
C THR A 104 -5.28 7.00 -21.97
N PHE A 105 -5.18 7.85 -23.00
CA PHE A 105 -5.77 9.18 -23.00
C PHE A 105 -7.29 9.12 -22.84
N LEU A 106 -7.96 8.27 -23.63
CA LEU A 106 -9.41 8.06 -23.53
C LEU A 106 -9.81 7.45 -22.18
N GLY A 107 -9.06 6.46 -21.68
CA GLY A 107 -9.31 5.84 -20.38
C GLY A 107 -9.17 6.81 -19.20
N ILE A 108 -8.18 7.70 -19.23
CA ILE A 108 -8.00 8.75 -18.21
C ILE A 108 -9.20 9.71 -18.22
N ILE A 109 -9.63 10.18 -19.40
CA ILE A 109 -10.78 11.09 -19.54
C ILE A 109 -12.04 10.44 -18.96
N LEU A 110 -12.28 9.16 -19.26
CA LEU A 110 -13.43 8.43 -18.76
C LEU A 110 -13.36 8.16 -17.26
N CYS A 111 -12.18 7.90 -16.69
CA CYS A 111 -12.07 7.51 -15.28
C CYS A 111 -12.09 8.70 -14.31
N LEU A 112 -11.70 9.90 -14.74
CA LEU A 112 -11.71 11.11 -13.91
C LEU A 112 -13.07 11.39 -13.26
N PRO A 113 -14.21 11.44 -14.00
CA PRO A 113 -15.52 11.66 -13.39
C PRO A 113 -15.89 10.53 -12.43
N PHE A 114 -15.64 9.27 -12.78
CA PHE A 114 -15.90 8.11 -11.91
C PHE A 114 -15.09 8.14 -10.62
N SER A 115 -13.85 8.61 -10.67
CA SER A 115 -12.96 8.76 -9.52
C SER A 115 -13.45 9.83 -8.55
N VAL A 116 -13.96 10.95 -9.08
CA VAL A 116 -14.63 11.97 -8.28
C VAL A 116 -15.90 11.40 -7.64
N LEU A 117 -16.69 10.63 -8.39
CA LEU A 117 -17.90 9.99 -7.85
C LEU A 117 -17.61 8.96 -6.74
N ALA A 118 -16.50 8.24 -6.86
CA ALA A 118 -16.02 7.26 -5.89
C ALA A 118 -15.39 7.90 -4.63
N SER A 119 -15.09 9.20 -4.63
CA SER A 119 -14.50 9.87 -3.48
C SER A 119 -15.52 10.23 -2.41
N ARG A 120 -15.28 9.80 -1.17
CA ARG A 120 -16.13 10.11 0.00
C ARG A 120 -15.93 11.52 0.53
N SER A 121 -14.77 12.12 0.27
CA SER A 121 -14.45 13.49 0.70
C SER A 121 -15.28 14.53 -0.06
N ILE A 122 -15.68 14.23 -1.29
CA ILE A 122 -16.44 15.13 -2.17
C ILE A 122 -17.92 14.74 -2.24
N ILE A 123 -18.21 13.44 -2.42
CA ILE A 123 -19.58 12.95 -2.56
C ILE A 123 -20.10 12.40 -1.25
N SER A 124 -21.12 13.07 -0.71
CA SER A 124 -21.79 12.67 0.53
C SER A 124 -22.78 11.50 0.35
N ASN A 125 -23.27 11.23 -0.87
CA ASN A 125 -24.20 10.13 -1.10
C ASN A 125 -23.48 8.77 -1.14
N ARG A 126 -23.73 7.97 -0.10
CA ARG A 126 -23.12 6.64 0.08
C ARG A 126 -23.46 5.66 -1.05
N TYR A 127 -24.63 5.76 -1.66
CA TYR A 127 -25.04 4.84 -2.74
C TYR A 127 -24.23 5.10 -4.02
N VAL A 128 -24.21 6.36 -4.48
CA VAL A 128 -23.40 6.77 -5.64
C VAL A 128 -21.93 6.39 -5.42
N ASN A 129 -21.40 6.71 -4.24
CA ASN A 129 -20.03 6.39 -3.89
C ASN A 129 -19.73 4.89 -3.96
N ASN A 130 -20.56 4.06 -3.32
CA ASN A 130 -20.36 2.61 -3.30
C ASN A 130 -20.56 1.99 -4.69
N ILE A 131 -21.51 2.47 -5.48
CA ILE A 131 -21.75 2.02 -6.86
C ILE A 131 -20.53 2.34 -7.72
N SER A 132 -20.04 3.58 -7.70
CA SER A 132 -18.85 3.98 -8.46
C SER A 132 -17.60 3.20 -8.04
N ARG A 133 -17.42 2.93 -6.75
CA ARG A 133 -16.34 2.05 -6.26
C ARG A 133 -16.51 0.60 -6.71
N GLY A 134 -17.75 0.10 -6.73
CA GLY A 134 -18.09 -1.23 -7.24
C GLY A 134 -17.73 -1.37 -8.72
N PHE A 135 -18.11 -0.39 -9.55
CA PHE A 135 -17.74 -0.36 -10.97
C PHE A 135 -16.22 -0.38 -11.17
N LEU A 136 -15.47 0.48 -10.46
CA LEU A 136 -14.00 0.49 -10.51
C LEU A 136 -13.39 -0.84 -10.04
N ALA A 137 -14.02 -1.52 -9.09
CA ALA A 137 -13.57 -2.83 -8.64
C ALA A 137 -13.78 -3.90 -9.73
N ILE A 138 -14.98 -3.99 -10.32
CA ILE A 138 -15.31 -5.00 -11.33
C ILE A 138 -14.40 -4.89 -12.56
N PHE A 139 -14.25 -3.69 -13.13
CA PHE A 139 -13.37 -3.50 -14.30
C PHE A 139 -11.89 -3.75 -14.00
N ARG A 140 -11.49 -3.73 -12.72
CA ARG A 140 -10.13 -4.08 -12.31
C ARG A 140 -9.92 -5.56 -12.08
N THR A 141 -10.99 -6.31 -11.89
CA THR A 141 -10.91 -7.76 -11.69
C THR A 141 -10.83 -8.49 -13.02
N ILE A 142 -11.57 -8.06 -14.04
CA ILE A 142 -11.52 -8.70 -15.36
C ILE A 142 -10.16 -8.40 -16.03
N PRO A 143 -9.40 -9.41 -16.47
CA PRO A 143 -8.16 -9.19 -17.23
C PRO A 143 -8.43 -8.36 -18.49
N SER A 144 -7.53 -7.43 -18.81
CA SER A 144 -7.71 -6.50 -19.93
C SER A 144 -7.82 -7.20 -21.29
N PHE A 145 -7.06 -8.28 -21.50
CA PHE A 145 -7.15 -9.08 -22.71
C PHE A 145 -8.49 -9.82 -22.82
N ALA A 146 -9.06 -10.28 -21.70
CA ALA A 146 -10.38 -10.94 -21.69
C ALA A 146 -11.47 -9.94 -22.08
N MET A 147 -11.38 -8.70 -21.59
CA MET A 147 -12.26 -7.62 -22.02
C MET A 147 -12.09 -7.30 -23.51
N ALA A 148 -10.84 -7.33 -24.02
CA ALA A 148 -10.58 -7.12 -25.44
C ALA A 148 -11.22 -8.23 -26.30
N MET A 149 -11.10 -9.51 -25.90
CA MET A 149 -11.75 -10.64 -26.59
C MET A 149 -13.25 -10.47 -26.71
N ILE A 150 -13.92 -10.15 -25.60
CA ILE A 150 -15.38 -9.93 -25.56
C ILE A 150 -15.82 -8.87 -26.59
N ILE A 151 -14.96 -7.89 -26.88
CA ILE A 151 -15.27 -6.74 -27.74
C ILE A 151 -14.74 -6.92 -29.16
N THR A 152 -13.88 -7.91 -29.42
CA THR A 152 -13.25 -8.15 -30.74
C THR A 152 -14.28 -8.19 -31.88
N GLY A 153 -15.44 -8.80 -31.66
CA GLY A 153 -16.45 -8.95 -32.72
C GLY A 153 -17.18 -7.66 -33.12
N TYR A 154 -16.99 -6.52 -32.42
CA TYR A 154 -17.54 -5.23 -32.86
C TYR A 154 -16.71 -4.54 -33.95
N PHE A 155 -15.41 -4.82 -34.03
CA PHE A 155 -14.49 -4.14 -34.94
C PHE A 155 -14.02 -5.08 -36.05
N LEU A 156 -13.81 -4.54 -37.25
CA LEU A 156 -13.28 -5.33 -38.37
C LEU A 156 -11.80 -5.67 -38.17
N THR A 157 -11.05 -4.77 -37.54
CA THR A 157 -9.63 -4.92 -37.25
C THR A 157 -9.38 -5.01 -35.74
N GLY A 158 -8.28 -5.66 -35.34
CA GLY A 158 -7.88 -5.76 -33.94
C GLY A 158 -7.52 -4.41 -33.28
N TYR A 159 -7.39 -3.32 -34.06
CA TYR A 159 -7.03 -1.99 -33.53
C TYR A 159 -8.10 -1.47 -32.56
N GLY A 160 -9.38 -1.54 -32.95
CA GLY A 160 -10.49 -1.01 -32.14
C GLY A 160 -10.69 -1.76 -30.82
N SER A 161 -10.68 -3.10 -30.87
CA SER A 161 -10.81 -3.95 -29.68
C SER A 161 -9.64 -3.78 -28.71
N SER A 162 -8.41 -3.65 -29.24
CA SER A 162 -7.21 -3.42 -28.42
C SER A 162 -7.24 -2.06 -27.73
N VAL A 163 -7.64 -0.99 -28.44
CA VAL A 163 -7.79 0.35 -27.85
C VAL A 163 -8.82 0.34 -26.74
N ILE A 164 -9.96 -0.33 -26.92
CA ILE A 164 -10.98 -0.45 -25.87
C ILE A 164 -10.49 -1.29 -24.68
N GLY A 165 -9.74 -2.37 -24.93
CA GLY A 165 -9.07 -3.14 -23.88
C GLY A 165 -8.16 -2.27 -23.02
N ILE A 166 -7.36 -1.39 -23.65
CA ILE A 166 -6.52 -0.41 -22.94
C ILE A 166 -7.36 0.64 -22.22
N ILE A 167 -8.47 1.12 -22.79
CA ILE A 167 -9.37 2.07 -22.12
C ILE A 167 -9.84 1.49 -20.79
N PHE A 168 -10.34 0.25 -20.78
CA PHE A 168 -10.80 -0.40 -19.56
C PHE A 168 -9.68 -0.65 -18.56
N PHE A 169 -8.52 -1.08 -19.04
CA PHE A 169 -7.36 -1.27 -18.18
C PHE A 169 -6.90 0.06 -17.52
N SER A 170 -6.82 1.12 -18.31
CA SER A 170 -6.48 2.48 -17.84
C SER A 170 -7.52 2.99 -16.86
N PHE A 171 -8.80 2.78 -17.17
CA PHE A 171 -9.92 3.17 -16.32
C PHE A 171 -9.85 2.48 -14.95
N SER A 172 -9.50 1.20 -14.93
CA SER A 172 -9.27 0.40 -13.73
C SER A 172 -8.09 0.90 -12.89
N VAL A 173 -6.89 1.01 -13.49
CA VAL A 173 -5.66 1.34 -12.78
C VAL A 173 -5.64 2.81 -12.34
N ALA A 174 -5.90 3.74 -13.27
CA ALA A 174 -5.90 5.17 -12.97
C ALA A 174 -7.07 5.54 -12.05
N GLY A 175 -8.25 4.93 -12.24
CA GLY A 175 -9.44 5.25 -11.46
C GLY A 175 -9.25 5.01 -9.96
N LYS A 176 -8.62 3.88 -9.57
CA LYS A 176 -8.29 3.61 -8.17
C LYS A 176 -7.32 4.64 -7.60
N LEU A 177 -6.23 4.89 -8.31
CA LEU A 177 -5.18 5.82 -7.87
C LEU A 177 -5.71 7.26 -7.77
N PHE A 178 -6.56 7.69 -8.71
CA PHE A 178 -7.18 9.00 -8.69
C PHE A 178 -8.14 9.17 -7.52
N TYR A 179 -9.08 8.25 -7.28
CA TYR A 179 -10.01 8.44 -6.16
C TYR A 179 -9.29 8.42 -4.81
N GLU A 180 -8.25 7.58 -4.63
CA GLU A 180 -7.45 7.54 -3.40
C GLU A 180 -6.74 8.88 -3.18
N LYS A 181 -6.20 9.49 -4.23
CA LYS A 181 -5.61 10.83 -4.15
C LYS A 181 -6.64 11.91 -3.87
N ILE A 182 -7.84 11.80 -4.42
CA ILE A 182 -8.93 12.74 -4.15
C ILE A 182 -9.42 12.63 -2.70
N GLU A 183 -9.42 11.42 -2.13
CA GLU A 183 -9.80 11.17 -0.73
C GLU A 183 -8.77 11.71 0.28
N GLN A 184 -7.52 11.90 -0.14
CA GLN A 184 -6.41 12.45 0.67
C GLN A 184 -6.36 13.99 0.72
N ILE A 185 -7.19 14.70 -0.05
CA ILE A 185 -7.19 16.17 -0.14
C ILE A 185 -7.70 16.81 1.15
N ASP A 186 -7.15 17.98 1.50
CA ASP A 186 -7.72 18.82 2.56
C ASP A 186 -9.06 19.43 2.13
N THR A 187 -10.14 18.91 2.72
CA THR A 187 -11.51 19.35 2.42
C THR A 187 -11.82 20.74 2.96
N LYS A 188 -11.01 21.31 3.85
CA LYS A 188 -11.28 22.62 4.48
C LYS A 188 -11.47 23.72 3.44
N VAL A 189 -10.53 23.86 2.52
CA VAL A 189 -10.57 24.88 1.45
C VAL A 189 -11.84 24.71 0.59
N PHE A 190 -12.18 23.47 0.27
CA PHE A 190 -13.37 23.14 -0.51
C PHE A 190 -14.67 23.50 0.23
N THR A 191 -14.76 23.20 1.53
CA THR A 191 -15.94 23.54 2.35
C THR A 191 -16.05 25.04 2.63
N THR A 192 -14.93 25.73 2.84
CA THR A 192 -14.90 27.18 3.07
C THR A 192 -15.40 27.93 1.84
N MET A 193 -14.99 27.52 0.63
CA MET A 193 -15.51 28.10 -0.61
C MET A 193 -17.02 27.91 -0.77
N GLN A 194 -17.57 26.77 -0.33
CA GLN A 194 -19.03 26.56 -0.37
C GLN A 194 -19.74 27.46 0.65
N ALA A 195 -19.13 27.68 1.81
CA ALA A 195 -19.65 28.60 2.83
C ALA A 195 -19.67 30.06 2.34
N THR A 196 -18.72 30.46 1.49
CA THR A 196 -18.72 31.79 0.84
C THR A 196 -19.67 31.89 -0.37
N GLY A 197 -20.49 30.88 -0.63
CA GLY A 197 -21.49 30.89 -1.70
C GLY A 197 -21.03 30.32 -3.06
N ALA A 198 -19.81 29.78 -3.18
CA ALA A 198 -19.39 29.15 -4.42
C ALA A 198 -20.13 27.82 -4.64
N ASN A 199 -20.51 27.55 -5.90
CA ASN A 199 -21.15 26.28 -6.22
C ASN A 199 -20.14 25.11 -6.14
N LYS A 200 -20.63 23.87 -5.98
CA LYS A 200 -19.76 22.68 -5.81
C LYS A 200 -18.72 22.52 -6.93
N PHE A 201 -19.07 22.88 -8.16
CA PHE A 201 -18.17 22.75 -9.32
C PHE A 201 -17.08 23.81 -9.31
N GLN A 202 -17.41 25.06 -8.96
CA GLN A 202 -16.45 26.16 -8.77
C GLN A 202 -15.50 25.86 -7.61
N SER A 203 -16.05 25.40 -6.47
CA SER A 203 -15.25 24.95 -5.33
C SER A 203 -14.34 23.79 -5.73
N PHE A 204 -14.82 22.82 -6.51
CA PHE A 204 -14.00 21.70 -7.00
C PHE A 204 -12.87 22.19 -7.90
N LYS A 205 -13.18 23.03 -8.90
CA LYS A 205 -12.20 23.53 -9.87
C LYS A 205 -11.10 24.35 -9.20
N LYS A 206 -11.41 25.13 -8.16
CA LYS A 206 -10.46 26.05 -7.51
C LYS A 206 -9.78 25.47 -6.28
N ALA A 207 -10.47 24.63 -5.50
CA ALA A 207 -9.88 24.04 -4.30
C ALA A 207 -9.26 22.66 -4.55
N VAL A 208 -9.90 21.82 -5.37
CA VAL A 208 -9.55 20.39 -5.52
C VAL A 208 -8.57 20.17 -6.66
N ILE A 209 -8.89 20.62 -7.89
CA ILE A 209 -8.07 20.38 -9.08
C ILE A 209 -6.61 20.80 -8.90
N PRO A 210 -6.27 21.99 -8.35
CA PRO A 210 -4.87 22.37 -8.18
C PRO A 210 -4.09 21.41 -7.29
N GLN A 211 -4.71 20.93 -6.20
CA GLN A 211 -4.08 20.00 -5.24
C GLN A 211 -3.80 18.62 -5.83
N ILE A 212 -4.60 18.17 -6.80
CA ILE A 212 -4.41 16.86 -7.44
C ILE A 212 -3.76 16.92 -8.82
N SER A 213 -3.70 18.08 -9.47
CA SER A 213 -3.28 18.20 -10.87
C SER A 213 -1.91 17.56 -11.18
N THR A 214 -0.96 17.68 -10.26
CA THR A 214 0.37 17.06 -10.37
C THR A 214 0.30 15.54 -10.26
N ASN A 215 -0.47 15.04 -9.30
CA ASN A 215 -0.70 13.61 -9.11
C ASN A 215 -1.48 13.01 -10.29
N LEU A 216 -2.47 13.73 -10.82
CA LEU A 216 -3.25 13.31 -11.98
C LEU A 216 -2.32 13.04 -13.17
N LEU A 217 -1.47 14.00 -13.50
CA LEU A 217 -0.53 13.87 -14.61
C LEU A 217 0.50 12.77 -14.36
N SER A 218 1.03 12.66 -13.14
CA SER A 218 1.99 11.60 -12.79
C SER A 218 1.39 10.20 -12.90
N ILE A 219 0.16 10.01 -12.45
CA ILE A 219 -0.55 8.73 -12.55
C ILE A 219 -0.88 8.44 -14.02
N SER A 220 -1.30 9.44 -14.80
CA SER A 220 -1.56 9.30 -16.24
C SER A 220 -0.34 8.80 -17.02
N LEU A 221 0.84 9.38 -16.76
CA LEU A 221 2.09 8.95 -17.39
C LEU A 221 2.52 7.55 -16.93
N TYR A 222 2.34 7.24 -15.63
CA TYR A 222 2.58 5.89 -15.13
C TYR A 222 1.65 4.85 -15.77
N THR A 223 0.37 5.20 -15.99
CA THR A 223 -0.55 4.31 -16.71
C THR A 223 -0.16 4.15 -18.18
N LEU A 224 0.35 5.19 -18.83
CA LEU A 224 0.85 5.10 -20.20
C LEU A 224 2.04 4.12 -20.30
N GLU A 225 3.04 4.27 -19.43
CA GLU A 225 4.20 3.36 -19.36
C GLU A 225 3.76 1.90 -19.13
N THR A 226 2.76 1.71 -18.26
CA THR A 226 2.19 0.40 -17.97
C THR A 226 1.45 -0.16 -19.20
N ASN A 227 0.64 0.66 -19.88
CA ASN A 227 -0.12 0.23 -21.05
C ASN A 227 0.76 -0.19 -22.20
N ILE A 228 1.87 0.50 -22.44
CA ILE A 228 2.85 0.11 -23.47
C ILE A 228 3.41 -1.30 -23.19
N ARG A 229 3.64 -1.64 -21.92
CA ARG A 229 4.08 -2.98 -21.50
C ARG A 229 3.01 -4.05 -21.66
N TYR A 230 1.75 -3.75 -21.33
CA TYR A 230 0.65 -4.72 -21.37
C TYR A 230 -0.03 -4.83 -22.75
N PHE A 231 0.13 -3.83 -23.63
CA PHE A 231 -0.49 -3.81 -24.95
C PHE A 231 -0.11 -5.03 -25.78
N SER A 232 1.15 -5.42 -25.68
CA SER A 232 1.70 -6.57 -26.39
C SER A 232 1.02 -7.89 -26.01
N VAL A 233 0.52 -8.04 -24.78
CA VAL A 233 -0.34 -9.19 -24.38
C VAL A 233 -1.73 -9.08 -25.00
N ILE A 234 -2.34 -7.89 -24.98
CA ILE A 234 -3.67 -7.66 -25.52
C ILE A 234 -3.68 -7.95 -27.03
N ALA A 235 -2.65 -7.49 -27.73
CA ALA A 235 -2.50 -7.63 -29.18
C ALA A 235 -2.34 -9.09 -29.64
N ILE A 236 -1.63 -9.92 -28.87
CA ILE A 236 -1.52 -11.38 -29.10
C ILE A 236 -2.91 -12.04 -29.15
N VAL A 237 -3.86 -11.53 -28.36
CA VAL A 237 -5.19 -12.13 -28.21
C VAL A 237 -6.19 -11.53 -29.20
N THR A 238 -6.04 -10.27 -29.58
CA THR A 238 -6.91 -9.61 -30.56
C THR A 238 -6.52 -9.91 -32.01
N GLY A 239 -5.45 -10.67 -32.23
CA GLY A 239 -4.96 -11.02 -33.57
C GLY A 239 -4.38 -9.81 -34.31
N LEU A 240 -3.79 -8.86 -33.59
CA LEU A 240 -3.18 -7.67 -34.16
C LEU A 240 -1.69 -7.89 -34.41
N ASP A 241 -1.24 -7.65 -35.64
CA ASP A 241 0.18 -7.60 -36.02
C ASP A 241 0.89 -6.54 -35.18
N SER A 242 1.55 -6.99 -34.12
CA SER A 242 2.04 -6.13 -33.04
C SER A 242 3.45 -6.53 -32.65
N TYR A 243 4.05 -5.70 -31.79
CA TYR A 243 5.38 -6.00 -31.29
C TYR A 243 5.40 -7.26 -30.42
N GLY A 244 4.33 -7.50 -29.64
CA GLY A 244 4.20 -8.71 -28.83
C GLY A 244 4.04 -9.97 -29.67
N ASP A 245 3.24 -9.89 -30.73
CA ASP A 245 3.04 -11.01 -31.64
C ASP A 245 4.31 -11.36 -32.43
N LEU A 246 5.08 -10.34 -32.86
CA LEU A 246 6.37 -10.52 -33.50
C LEU A 246 7.40 -11.20 -32.58
N ILE A 247 7.43 -10.84 -31.29
CA ILE A 247 8.30 -11.53 -30.32
C ILE A 247 7.85 -12.99 -30.16
N ARG A 248 6.54 -13.24 -30.03
CA ARG A 248 6.02 -14.61 -29.92
C ARG A 248 6.40 -15.44 -31.14
N ALA A 249 6.13 -14.94 -32.34
CA ALA A 249 6.41 -15.64 -33.59
C ALA A 249 7.89 -15.99 -33.76
N THR A 250 8.81 -15.10 -33.39
CA THR A 250 10.26 -15.36 -33.43
C THR A 250 10.71 -16.37 -32.38
N LEU A 251 10.11 -16.35 -31.19
CA LEU A 251 10.38 -17.36 -30.14
C LEU A 251 9.85 -18.74 -30.52
N ASP A 252 8.62 -18.83 -31.04
CA ASP A 252 8.01 -20.08 -31.49
C ASP A 252 8.80 -20.69 -32.67
N SER A 253 9.37 -19.83 -33.54
CA SER A 253 10.21 -20.24 -34.67
C SER A 253 11.67 -20.55 -34.28
N SER A 254 12.01 -20.53 -32.98
CA SER A 254 13.39 -20.73 -32.48
C SER A 254 14.42 -19.72 -33.01
N GLU A 255 13.99 -18.55 -33.48
CA GLU A 255 14.88 -17.48 -33.97
C GLU A 255 15.34 -16.59 -32.81
N TYR A 256 16.08 -17.17 -31.85
CA TYR A 256 16.45 -16.51 -30.59
C TYR A 256 17.23 -15.21 -30.78
N ASN A 257 18.04 -15.11 -31.84
CA ASN A 257 18.77 -13.89 -32.18
C ASN A 257 17.81 -12.72 -32.44
N LYS A 258 16.74 -12.94 -33.22
CA LYS A 258 15.72 -11.93 -33.53
C LYS A 258 14.87 -11.61 -32.30
N ALA A 259 14.46 -12.64 -31.54
CA ALA A 259 13.69 -12.46 -30.32
C ALA A 259 14.46 -11.63 -29.27
N GLY A 260 15.75 -11.93 -29.06
CA GLY A 260 16.61 -11.18 -28.17
C GLY A 260 16.76 -9.71 -28.56
N PHE A 261 16.93 -9.43 -29.85
CA PHE A 261 16.95 -8.06 -30.38
C PHE A 261 15.63 -7.31 -30.13
N LEU A 262 14.47 -7.96 -30.33
CA LEU A 262 13.19 -7.34 -30.05
C LEU A 262 13.02 -7.04 -28.56
N LEU A 263 13.38 -7.98 -27.68
CA LEU A 263 13.32 -7.78 -26.24
C LEU A 263 14.23 -6.64 -25.76
N THR A 264 15.44 -6.50 -26.32
CA THR A 264 16.36 -5.42 -25.95
C THR A 264 15.90 -4.06 -26.42
N ILE A 265 15.42 -3.93 -27.67
CA ILE A 265 14.82 -2.69 -28.16
C ILE A 265 13.64 -2.29 -27.28
N PHE A 266 12.75 -3.24 -26.96
CA PHE A 266 11.59 -2.98 -26.11
C PHE A 266 11.99 -2.46 -24.72
N ALA A 267 12.98 -3.10 -24.09
CA ALA A 267 13.52 -2.66 -22.81
C ALA A 267 14.12 -1.24 -22.89
N ILE A 268 14.90 -0.95 -23.94
CA ILE A 268 15.48 0.39 -24.19
C ILE A 268 14.36 1.43 -24.37
N THR A 269 13.34 1.13 -25.17
CA THR A 269 12.19 2.02 -25.39
C THR A 269 11.50 2.34 -24.08
N ILE A 270 11.26 1.35 -23.21
CA ILE A 270 10.62 1.57 -21.90
C ILE A 270 11.50 2.42 -20.98
N LEU A 271 12.81 2.18 -20.96
CA LEU A 271 13.75 3.00 -20.19
C LEU A 271 13.78 4.45 -20.68
N LEU A 272 13.73 4.67 -22.00
CA LEU A 272 13.64 6.01 -22.60
C LEU A 272 12.33 6.70 -22.22
N ILE A 273 11.21 5.97 -22.25
CA ILE A 273 9.90 6.49 -21.85
C ILE A 273 9.91 6.84 -20.35
N GLU A 274 10.46 5.99 -19.49
CA GLU A 274 10.55 6.30 -18.06
C GLU A 274 11.45 7.52 -17.80
N LEU A 275 12.59 7.62 -18.50
CA LEU A 275 13.44 8.81 -18.44
C LEU A 275 12.68 10.06 -18.89
N PHE A 276 11.93 9.97 -19.99
CA PHE A 276 11.10 11.07 -20.48
C PHE A 276 10.01 11.47 -19.47
N ILE A 277 9.33 10.50 -18.86
CA ILE A 277 8.35 10.73 -17.79
C ILE A 277 9.01 11.39 -16.58
N PHE A 278 10.20 10.95 -16.19
CA PHE A 278 10.97 11.55 -15.11
C PHE A 278 11.34 13.02 -15.42
N LEU A 279 11.75 13.32 -16.66
CA LEU A 279 12.05 14.67 -17.11
C LEU A 279 10.79 15.56 -17.08
N ILE A 280 9.68 15.09 -17.66
CA ILE A 280 8.40 15.80 -17.59
C ILE A 280 8.03 16.08 -16.14
N ARG A 281 8.11 15.06 -15.28
CA ARG A 281 7.78 15.18 -13.87
C ARG A 281 8.65 16.23 -13.18
N ASN A 282 9.95 16.21 -13.39
CA ASN A 282 10.89 17.08 -12.68
C ASN A 282 10.98 18.53 -13.22
N TYR A 283 10.60 18.77 -14.48
CA TYR A 283 10.76 20.08 -15.13
C TYR A 283 9.43 20.76 -15.50
N ILE A 284 8.35 19.99 -15.70
CA ILE A 284 7.03 20.49 -16.11
C ILE A 284 6.02 20.38 -14.96
N ILE A 285 5.98 19.23 -14.26
CA ILE A 285 4.93 18.94 -13.26
C ILE A 285 5.30 19.45 -11.88
N GLU A 286 6.44 19.00 -11.35
CA GLU A 286 6.90 19.36 -10.02
C GLU A 286 7.16 20.86 -9.99
N GLU A 287 6.34 21.53 -9.20
CA GLU A 287 6.63 22.87 -8.73
C GLU A 287 7.84 22.76 -7.82
N LYS A 288 9.03 22.77 -8.42
CA LYS A 288 10.28 23.11 -7.74
C LYS A 288 10.22 24.58 -7.39
N ASP A 289 9.34 24.90 -6.44
CA ASP A 289 9.49 26.02 -5.55
C ASP A 289 9.67 27.38 -6.22
N PHE A 290 8.54 28.01 -6.50
CA PHE A 290 8.50 29.46 -6.60
C PHE A 290 7.59 30.07 -5.54
N LEU A 291 7.65 29.53 -4.33
CA LEU A 291 7.55 30.40 -3.17
C LEU A 291 8.91 31.09 -3.07
N LEU A 292 8.95 32.41 -3.25
CA LEU A 292 10.17 33.21 -3.10
C LEU A 292 10.92 32.86 -1.80
N GLU A 293 10.15 32.56 -0.77
CA GLU A 293 10.56 31.99 0.52
C GLU A 293 11.45 30.75 0.37
N LYS A 294 11.08 29.78 -0.49
CA LYS A 294 11.81 28.51 -0.63
C LYS A 294 13.10 28.63 -1.44
N LYS A 295 13.20 29.60 -2.37
CA LYS A 295 14.48 29.96 -3.00
C LYS A 295 15.45 30.55 -1.99
N LEU A 296 14.97 31.45 -1.15
CA LEU A 296 15.72 32.04 -0.05
C LEU A 296 16.17 30.94 0.93
N ILE A 297 15.26 30.05 1.33
CA ILE A 297 15.57 28.88 2.17
C ILE A 297 16.61 27.98 1.50
N ASN A 298 16.49 27.70 0.20
CA ASN A 298 17.45 26.85 -0.51
C ASN A 298 18.83 27.51 -0.63
N LYS A 299 18.91 28.83 -0.81
CA LYS A 299 20.16 29.59 -0.80
C LYS A 299 20.86 29.46 0.56
N ILE A 300 20.10 29.60 1.65
CA ILE A 300 20.61 29.45 3.03
C ILE A 300 20.99 27.99 3.33
N LYS A 301 20.21 27.00 2.87
CA LYS A 301 20.47 25.56 3.09
C LYS A 301 21.58 24.96 2.21
N LYS A 302 21.91 25.55 1.07
CA LYS A 302 22.90 25.02 0.12
C LYS A 302 24.26 24.71 0.75
N PRO A 303 24.90 25.62 1.52
CA PRO A 303 26.14 25.31 2.22
C PRO A 303 25.99 24.16 3.24
N TYR A 304 24.89 24.13 4.00
CA TYR A 304 24.62 23.06 4.97
C TYR A 304 24.49 21.67 4.32
N LYS A 305 23.88 21.55 3.14
CA LYS A 305 23.78 20.27 2.40
C LYS A 305 25.15 19.65 2.06
N ASN A 306 26.19 20.48 1.91
CA ASN A 306 27.54 19.98 1.65
C ASN A 306 28.19 19.48 2.95
N ILE A 307 27.86 20.08 4.09
CA ILE A 307 28.33 19.69 5.43
C ILE A 307 27.83 18.28 5.79
N ASP A 308 26.56 17.98 5.54
CA ASP A 308 25.95 16.68 5.85
C ASP A 308 26.59 15.50 5.09
N LYS A 309 27.23 15.76 3.94
CA LYS A 309 27.90 14.72 3.13
C LYS A 309 29.30 14.36 3.63
N LEU A 310 29.89 15.18 4.50
CA LEU A 310 31.23 14.94 5.01
C LEU A 310 31.23 13.80 6.02
N SER A 311 32.23 12.92 5.92
CA SER A 311 32.50 11.95 6.98
C SER A 311 32.80 12.66 8.30
N ASP A 312 32.53 12.01 9.44
CA ASP A 312 32.70 12.67 10.75
C ASP A 312 34.13 13.18 10.98
N ILE A 313 35.15 12.46 10.48
CA ILE A 313 36.55 12.91 10.55
C ILE A 313 36.78 14.18 9.69
N GLN A 314 36.26 14.19 8.46
CA GLN A 314 36.39 15.36 7.58
C GLN A 314 35.65 16.57 8.16
N PHE A 315 34.46 16.34 8.72
CA PHE A 315 33.68 17.37 9.39
C PHE A 315 34.42 17.93 10.62
N TYR A 316 34.94 17.06 11.48
CA TYR A 316 35.70 17.45 12.67
C TYR A 316 36.90 18.33 12.30
N ILE A 317 37.68 17.90 11.31
CA ILE A 317 38.84 18.66 10.84
C ILE A 317 38.43 20.03 10.31
N ALA A 318 37.42 20.10 9.45
CA ALA A 318 37.04 21.33 8.76
C ALA A 318 36.32 22.34 9.68
N TYR A 319 35.44 21.89 10.58
CA TYR A 319 34.51 22.76 11.30
C TYR A 319 34.78 22.89 12.80
N ILE A 320 35.57 22.00 13.40
CA ILE A 320 35.88 22.01 14.83
C ILE A 320 37.36 22.32 15.01
N LEU A 321 38.23 21.44 14.51
CA LEU A 321 39.67 21.48 14.72
C LEU A 321 40.32 22.74 14.11
N THR A 322 40.00 23.06 12.86
CA THR A 322 40.65 24.16 12.12
C THR A 322 39.85 25.46 12.11
N LYS A 323 38.75 25.54 12.87
CA LYS A 323 37.82 26.67 12.83
C LYS A 323 38.50 28.01 13.10
N GLN A 324 39.24 28.10 14.21
CA GLN A 324 39.93 29.33 14.62
C GLN A 324 41.01 29.77 13.61
N ILE A 325 41.77 28.81 13.07
CA ILE A 325 42.80 29.09 12.05
C ILE A 325 42.15 29.58 10.75
N ASN A 326 41.05 28.97 10.32
CA ASN A 326 40.31 29.40 9.14
C ASN A 326 39.71 30.81 9.33
N GLU A 327 39.25 31.16 10.53
CA GLU A 327 38.76 32.51 10.86
C GLU A 327 39.88 33.55 10.85
N LYS A 328 41.09 33.20 11.32
CA LYS A 328 42.27 34.08 11.22
C LYS A 328 42.67 34.32 9.76
N ILE A 329 42.81 33.24 8.97
CA ILE A 329 43.13 33.33 7.54
C ILE A 329 42.13 34.22 6.77
N ALA A 330 40.86 34.21 7.16
CA ALA A 330 39.84 35.02 6.49
C ALA A 330 39.90 36.53 6.83
N LYS A 331 40.54 36.91 7.94
CA LYS A 331 40.66 38.31 8.41
C LYS A 331 42.00 38.96 8.06
N THR A 332 43.02 38.15 7.84
CA THR A 332 44.38 38.60 7.53
C THR A 332 44.51 38.91 6.04
N SER A 333 45.07 40.08 5.71
CA SER A 333 45.36 40.50 4.33
C SER A 333 46.79 40.20 3.88
N ASP A 334 47.66 39.85 4.83
CA ASP A 334 49.11 39.70 4.63
C ASP A 334 49.49 38.28 4.14
N GLU A 335 50.15 38.17 2.99
CA GLU A 335 50.40 36.87 2.33
C GLU A 335 51.34 35.95 3.11
N LYS A 336 52.35 36.51 3.79
CA LYS A 336 53.31 35.72 4.60
C LYS A 336 52.63 35.10 5.82
N GLU A 337 51.80 35.89 6.51
CA GLU A 337 51.04 35.42 7.68
C GLU A 337 49.98 34.36 7.29
N ILE A 338 49.38 34.49 6.10
CA ILE A 338 48.49 33.45 5.55
C ILE A 338 49.24 32.13 5.28
N GLN A 339 50.49 32.18 4.81
CA GLN A 339 51.29 30.97 4.58
C GLN A 339 51.63 30.27 5.89
N ASP A 340 52.05 31.01 6.92
CA ASP A 340 52.33 30.45 8.25
C ASP A 340 51.09 29.80 8.88
N LEU A 341 49.93 30.47 8.81
CA LEU A 341 48.66 29.91 9.29
C LEU A 341 48.25 28.63 8.52
N LYS A 342 48.56 28.54 7.21
CA LYS A 342 48.34 27.32 6.42
C LYS A 342 49.28 26.19 6.84
N GLN A 343 50.52 26.50 7.20
CA GLN A 343 51.50 25.54 7.69
C GLN A 343 51.07 24.97 9.06
N GLN A 344 50.73 25.85 10.01
CA GLN A 344 50.17 25.48 11.31
C GLN A 344 48.92 24.61 11.17
N LYS A 345 48.04 24.94 10.23
CA LYS A 345 46.85 24.13 9.93
C LYS A 345 47.22 22.70 9.49
N LYS A 346 48.23 22.52 8.63
CA LYS A 346 48.64 21.19 8.15
C LYS A 346 49.22 20.34 9.29
N GLU A 347 50.08 20.93 10.11
CA GLU A 347 50.68 20.25 11.26
C GLU A 347 49.61 19.76 12.23
N LEU A 348 48.69 20.65 12.62
CA LEU A 348 47.61 20.38 13.57
C LEU A 348 46.66 19.27 13.06
N ILE A 349 46.39 19.22 11.75
CA ILE A 349 45.63 18.11 11.13
C ILE A 349 46.41 16.79 11.19
N SER A 350 47.71 16.83 10.92
CA SER A 350 48.55 15.63 10.92
C SER A 350 48.64 15.01 12.32
N GLU A 351 48.80 15.88 13.32
CA GLU A 351 48.95 15.50 14.72
C GLU A 351 47.65 14.90 15.26
N PHE A 352 46.51 15.55 14.99
CA PHE A 352 45.19 15.01 15.32
C PHE A 352 44.97 13.62 14.71
N LYS A 353 45.28 13.43 13.42
CA LYS A 353 45.10 12.12 12.76
C LYS A 353 45.97 11.04 13.41
N LYS A 354 47.20 11.38 13.82
CA LYS A 354 48.12 10.45 14.50
C LYS A 354 47.58 10.09 15.89
N GLN A 355 47.21 11.09 16.70
CA GLN A 355 46.66 10.88 18.04
C GLN A 355 45.34 10.09 18.01
N TYR A 356 44.43 10.41 17.10
CA TYR A 356 43.15 9.71 16.98
C TYR A 356 43.32 8.24 16.56
N ARG A 357 44.29 7.92 15.70
CA ARG A 357 44.61 6.53 15.36
C ARG A 357 45.17 5.77 16.55
N LEU A 358 46.01 6.41 17.37
CA LEU A 358 46.57 5.83 18.59
C LEU A 358 45.49 5.57 19.64
N SER A 359 44.60 6.53 19.91
CA SER A 359 43.52 6.36 20.88
C SER A 359 42.56 5.23 20.50
N VAL A 360 42.18 5.13 19.22
CA VAL A 360 41.36 4.02 18.71
C VAL A 360 42.09 2.68 18.82
N ARG A 361 43.42 2.65 18.69
CA ARG A 361 44.22 1.43 18.87
C ARG A 361 44.27 1.01 20.33
N ASN A 362 44.51 1.96 21.25
CA ASN A 362 44.52 1.74 22.69
C ASN A 362 43.16 1.23 23.19
N ASP A 363 42.05 1.82 22.75
CA ASP A 363 40.69 1.37 23.07
C ASP A 363 40.47 -0.10 22.66
N LYS A 364 40.92 -0.47 21.46
CA LYS A 364 40.83 -1.86 20.96
C LYS A 364 41.70 -2.82 21.74
N GLU A 365 42.91 -2.42 22.12
CA GLU A 365 43.82 -3.25 22.92
C GLU A 365 43.30 -3.45 24.33
N LYS A 366 42.77 -2.39 24.97
CA LYS A 366 42.11 -2.44 26.27
C LYS A 366 40.91 -3.38 26.25
N TYR A 367 40.09 -3.30 25.21
CA TYR A 367 38.98 -4.23 24.99
C TYR A 367 39.46 -5.68 24.82
N LYS A 368 40.50 -5.92 23.99
CA LYS A 368 41.06 -7.26 23.78
C LYS A 368 41.60 -7.87 25.08
N LYS A 369 42.29 -7.09 25.92
CA LYS A 369 42.76 -7.53 27.24
C LYS A 369 41.58 -7.95 28.13
N LEU A 370 40.58 -7.07 28.31
CA LEU A 370 39.41 -7.35 29.14
C LEU A 370 38.55 -8.51 28.62
N PHE A 371 38.50 -8.69 27.29
CA PHE A 371 37.80 -9.79 26.65
C PHE A 371 38.51 -11.13 26.88
N LYS A 372 39.85 -11.17 26.81
CA LYS A 372 40.64 -12.36 27.16
C LYS A 372 40.52 -12.73 28.64
N GLU A 373 40.36 -11.75 29.52
CA GLU A 373 40.16 -11.93 30.97
C GLU A 373 38.73 -12.35 31.36
N ASN A 374 37.81 -12.58 30.41
CA ASN A 374 36.40 -12.95 30.67
C ASN A 374 35.63 -12.01 31.62
N LYS A 375 36.07 -10.74 31.77
CA LYS A 375 35.38 -9.76 32.63
C LYS A 375 34.01 -9.38 32.04
N LYS A 376 32.97 -9.38 32.90
CA LYS A 376 31.57 -9.12 32.50
C LYS A 376 31.31 -7.67 32.04
N ASN A 377 32.13 -6.70 32.43
CA ASN A 377 31.92 -5.27 32.16
C ASN A 377 32.72 -4.80 30.94
N LEU A 378 32.23 -5.13 29.74
CA LEU A 378 32.79 -4.66 28.46
C LEU A 378 32.25 -3.28 28.02
N PHE A 379 31.41 -2.68 28.86
CA PHE A 379 30.70 -1.44 28.61
C PHE A 379 30.93 -0.46 29.76
N VAL A 380 31.15 0.80 29.42
CA VAL A 380 31.43 1.88 30.36
C VAL A 380 30.40 2.98 30.12
N LYS A 381 29.86 3.53 31.21
CA LYS A 381 29.06 4.75 31.14
C LYS A 381 30.03 5.91 30.93
N VAL A 382 29.79 6.70 29.90
CA VAL A 382 30.63 7.84 29.53
C VAL A 382 29.81 9.11 29.63
N ASP A 383 30.42 10.17 30.12
CA ASP A 383 29.71 11.39 30.53
C ASP A 383 29.04 12.13 29.36
N PHE A 384 29.53 11.91 28.14
CA PHE A 384 29.02 12.55 26.94
C PHE A 384 27.83 11.82 26.29
N VAL A 385 27.41 10.66 26.81
CA VAL A 385 26.30 9.86 26.26
C VAL A 385 25.49 9.19 27.38
N ASP A 386 24.16 9.36 27.38
CA ASP A 386 23.26 8.76 28.40
C ASP A 386 23.15 7.23 28.38
N HIS A 387 23.91 6.55 27.51
CA HIS A 387 23.90 5.10 27.36
C HIS A 387 25.30 4.52 27.41
N LEU A 388 25.36 3.23 27.76
CA LEU A 388 26.60 2.47 27.91
C LEU A 388 27.33 2.32 26.57
N VAL A 389 28.59 2.76 26.50
CA VAL A 389 29.44 2.64 25.31
C VAL A 389 30.41 1.48 25.47
N ARG A 390 30.65 0.74 24.38
CA ARG A 390 31.61 -0.37 24.37
C ARG A 390 33.05 0.16 24.39
N ILE A 391 33.93 -0.46 25.17
CA ILE A 391 35.28 0.08 25.45
C ILE A 391 36.12 0.32 24.17
N ASP A 392 36.03 -0.55 23.17
CA ASP A 392 36.74 -0.41 21.88
C ASP A 392 36.22 0.73 20.98
N LYS A 393 35.12 1.36 21.38
CA LYS A 393 34.40 2.39 20.61
C LYS A 393 34.40 3.74 21.28
N ILE A 394 35.00 3.91 22.46
CA ILE A 394 34.93 5.17 23.22
C ILE A 394 35.40 6.35 22.36
N SER A 395 36.61 6.29 21.80
CA SER A 395 37.16 7.38 20.99
C SER A 395 36.36 7.65 19.71
N GLN A 396 35.87 6.59 19.06
CA GLN A 396 35.04 6.72 17.85
C GLN A 396 33.68 7.37 18.16
N THR A 397 33.09 6.99 19.29
CA THR A 397 31.78 7.48 19.74
C THR A 397 31.89 8.92 20.23
N LYS A 398 32.99 9.27 20.92
CA LYS A 398 33.29 10.64 21.34
C LYS A 398 33.35 11.59 20.15
N LEU A 399 34.16 11.25 19.14
CA LEU A 399 34.26 12.05 17.92
C LEU A 399 32.92 12.17 17.20
N ALA A 400 32.21 11.05 17.02
CA ALA A 400 30.89 11.06 16.36
C ALA A 400 29.87 11.92 17.12
N ASN A 401 29.89 11.88 18.45
CA ASN A 401 28.99 12.67 19.29
C ASN A 401 29.31 14.17 19.23
N GLU A 402 30.59 14.56 19.34
CA GLU A 402 31.03 15.95 19.17
C GLU A 402 30.64 16.50 17.79
N CYS A 403 30.84 15.71 16.73
CA CYS A 403 30.39 16.06 15.39
C CYS A 403 28.87 16.23 15.31
N LEU A 404 28.11 15.33 15.95
CA LEU A 404 26.65 15.36 15.93
C LEU A 404 26.11 16.61 16.63
N ILE A 405 26.63 16.94 17.82
CA ILE A 405 26.25 18.13 18.59
C ILE A 405 26.50 19.39 17.76
N HIS A 406 27.68 19.53 17.16
CA HIS A 406 27.99 20.68 16.31
C HIS A 406 27.14 20.73 15.04
N LYS A 407 26.88 19.59 14.37
CA LYS A 407 25.96 19.53 13.23
C LYS A 407 24.55 19.97 13.64
N GLU A 408 24.05 19.55 14.80
CA GLU A 408 22.76 19.98 15.35
C GLU A 408 22.74 21.48 15.69
N GLN A 409 23.84 22.04 16.24
CA GLN A 409 23.97 23.48 16.49
C GLN A 409 23.93 24.29 15.18
N ILE A 410 24.73 23.90 14.19
CA ILE A 410 24.75 24.54 12.87
C ILE A 410 23.36 24.44 12.23
N LYS A 411 22.70 23.29 12.35
CA LYS A 411 21.34 23.10 11.84
C LYS A 411 20.34 24.05 12.53
N LYS A 412 20.40 24.19 13.85
CA LYS A 412 19.57 25.14 14.60
C LYS A 412 19.86 26.59 14.20
N GLN A 413 21.12 26.95 14.01
CA GLN A 413 21.51 28.27 13.52
C GLN A 413 20.90 28.53 12.14
N VAL A 414 21.05 27.60 11.20
CA VAL A 414 20.46 27.67 9.86
C VAL A 414 18.94 27.76 9.93
N GLU A 415 18.27 27.00 10.80
CA GLU A 415 16.81 27.07 11.00
C GLU A 415 16.37 28.42 11.56
N ASN A 416 17.12 29.00 12.50
CA ASN A 416 16.85 30.33 13.03
C ASN A 416 17.08 31.42 11.97
N THR A 417 18.17 31.36 11.21
CA THR A 417 18.44 32.26 10.08
C THR A 417 17.34 32.16 9.03
N ILE A 418 16.86 30.95 8.73
CA ILE A 418 15.71 30.76 7.85
C ILE A 418 14.49 31.47 8.41
N LYS A 419 14.14 31.26 9.68
CA LYS A 419 12.97 31.91 10.30
C LYS A 419 13.04 33.42 10.21
N THR A 420 14.15 34.01 10.66
CA THR A 420 14.32 35.47 10.67
C THR A 420 14.31 36.07 9.27
N GLU A 421 15.00 35.45 8.31
CA GLU A 421 14.96 35.90 6.92
C GLU A 421 13.57 35.71 6.30
N THR A 422 12.84 34.64 6.63
CA THR A 422 11.47 34.45 6.14
C THR A 422 10.47 35.45 6.75
N GLU A 423 10.65 35.87 7.99
CA GLU A 423 9.84 36.93 8.62
C GLU A 423 10.09 38.28 7.96
N LYS A 424 11.36 38.70 7.82
CA LYS A 424 11.74 39.91 7.05
C LYS A 424 11.24 39.86 5.61
N PHE A 425 11.28 38.67 4.99
CA PHE A 425 10.77 38.47 3.64
C PHE A 425 9.23 38.59 3.57
N LYS A 426 8.49 38.18 4.61
CA LYS A 426 7.03 38.33 4.67
C LYS A 426 6.60 39.78 4.86
N GLU A 427 7.33 40.54 5.66
CA GLU A 427 7.08 41.98 5.87
C GLU A 427 7.28 42.80 4.60
N THR A 428 8.15 42.35 3.70
CA THR A 428 8.46 43.03 2.42
C THR A 428 7.54 42.62 1.26
N LEU A 429 6.57 41.71 1.47
CA LEU A 429 5.69 41.21 0.42
C LEU A 429 4.45 42.11 0.22
N THR A 430 4.43 42.87 -0.88
CA THR A 430 3.20 43.52 -1.36
C THR A 430 2.40 42.58 -2.30
N PRO A 431 1.06 42.67 -2.33
CA PRO A 431 0.23 41.87 -3.26
C PRO A 431 0.65 42.02 -4.73
N GLU A 432 1.09 43.21 -5.14
CA GLU A 432 1.60 43.47 -6.48
C GLU A 432 2.93 42.77 -6.78
N LEU A 433 3.88 42.79 -5.83
CA LEU A 433 5.14 42.05 -5.97
C LEU A 433 4.89 40.54 -6.07
N VAL A 434 3.90 40.03 -5.33
CA VAL A 434 3.47 38.63 -5.39
C VAL A 434 2.88 38.30 -6.75
N LEU A 435 1.95 39.12 -7.26
CA LEU A 435 1.34 38.93 -8.57
C LEU A 435 2.36 39.02 -9.72
N LYS A 436 3.27 40.00 -9.67
CA LYS A 436 4.32 40.21 -10.68
C LYS A 436 5.35 39.08 -10.70
N LYS A 437 5.64 38.49 -9.52
CA LYS A 437 6.55 37.35 -9.38
C LYS A 437 5.84 35.99 -9.44
N MET A 438 4.52 35.96 -9.61
CA MET A 438 3.75 34.72 -9.67
C MET A 438 4.18 33.93 -10.92
N PRO A 439 4.69 32.71 -10.76
CA PRO A 439 5.21 31.96 -11.90
C PRO A 439 4.04 31.62 -12.83
N LYS A 440 4.21 31.92 -14.12
CA LYS A 440 3.28 31.53 -15.18
C LYS A 440 3.38 30.02 -15.49
N THR A 441 3.47 29.16 -14.47
CA THR A 441 3.56 27.69 -14.59
C THR A 441 2.30 27.08 -15.19
N TYR A 442 1.15 27.75 -15.02
CA TYR A 442 -0.06 27.39 -15.74
C TYR A 442 0.17 27.41 -17.26
N ILE A 443 1.00 28.32 -17.79
CA ILE A 443 1.34 28.36 -19.22
C ILE A 443 2.10 27.11 -19.65
N LYS A 444 3.11 26.68 -18.88
CA LYS A 444 3.86 25.45 -19.18
C LYS A 444 2.93 24.23 -19.19
N ARG A 445 2.01 24.16 -18.22
CA ARG A 445 1.03 23.06 -18.14
C ARG A 445 0.02 23.13 -19.27
N THR A 446 -0.50 24.31 -19.62
CA THR A 446 -1.43 24.46 -20.75
C THR A 446 -0.75 24.10 -22.05
N ILE A 447 0.48 24.57 -22.30
CA ILE A 447 1.28 24.18 -23.48
C ILE A 447 1.46 22.66 -23.53
N PHE A 448 1.80 22.05 -22.40
CA PHE A 448 1.96 20.60 -22.32
C PHE A 448 0.65 19.86 -22.63
N PHE A 449 -0.47 20.27 -22.04
CA PHE A 449 -1.78 19.68 -22.35
C PHE A 449 -2.21 19.91 -23.79
N THR A 450 -1.92 21.08 -24.39
CA THR A 450 -2.20 21.33 -25.81
C THR A 450 -1.35 20.47 -26.72
N ILE A 451 -0.08 20.22 -26.38
CA ILE A 451 0.79 19.30 -27.12
C ILE A 451 0.25 17.87 -27.02
N ILE A 452 -0.14 17.41 -25.83
CA ILE A 452 -0.75 16.08 -25.66
C ILE A 452 -2.04 15.96 -26.47
N LEU A 453 -2.90 16.99 -26.42
CA LEU A 453 -4.17 16.99 -27.15
C LEU A 453 -3.94 16.99 -28.67
N PHE A 454 -2.99 17.81 -29.15
CA PHE A 454 -2.61 17.82 -30.55
C PHE A 454 -2.05 16.47 -30.98
N LEU A 455 -1.14 15.88 -30.20
CA LEU A 455 -0.56 14.57 -30.45
C LEU A 455 -1.65 13.47 -30.44
N PHE A 456 -2.63 13.55 -29.55
CA PHE A 456 -3.79 12.66 -29.56
C PHE A 456 -4.61 12.78 -30.85
N ILE A 457 -4.95 14.01 -31.26
CA ILE A 457 -5.71 14.28 -32.49
C ILE A 457 -4.92 13.83 -33.73
N PHE A 458 -3.59 13.99 -33.72
CA PHE A 458 -2.72 13.52 -34.79
C PHE A 458 -2.72 11.99 -34.87
N LEU A 459 -2.50 11.30 -33.74
CA LEU A 459 -2.41 9.85 -33.71
C LEU A 459 -3.74 9.13 -33.99
N ILE A 460 -4.88 9.70 -33.57
CA ILE A 460 -6.19 9.08 -33.78
C ILE A 460 -6.62 9.10 -35.24
N LYS A 461 -6.18 10.10 -36.03
CA LYS A 461 -6.46 10.20 -37.46
C LYS A 461 -5.84 9.06 -38.28
N ASP A 462 -4.72 8.54 -37.81
CA ASP A 462 -3.95 7.47 -38.46
C ASP A 462 -4.52 6.06 -38.14
N ILE A 463 -5.70 5.94 -37.54
CA ILE A 463 -6.32 4.66 -37.20
C ILE A 463 -7.67 4.52 -37.89
N ASN A 464 -7.80 3.47 -38.68
CA ASN A 464 -9.06 3.07 -39.28
C ASN A 464 -9.92 2.29 -38.28
N PHE A 465 -10.78 3.00 -37.55
CA PHE A 465 -11.83 2.39 -36.73
C PHE A 465 -13.00 1.94 -37.61
N SER A 466 -12.83 0.86 -38.36
CA SER A 466 -13.93 0.24 -39.12
C SER A 466 -14.76 -0.68 -38.21
N LEU A 467 -16.06 -0.39 -38.13
CA LEU A 467 -17.03 -1.28 -37.52
C LEU A 467 -17.20 -2.54 -38.36
N SER A 468 -17.47 -3.66 -37.69
CA SER A 468 -17.78 -4.92 -38.33
C SER A 468 -19.19 -4.91 -38.96
N SER A 469 -19.49 -5.93 -39.75
CA SER A 469 -20.82 -6.09 -40.37
C SER A 469 -21.93 -6.19 -39.31
N SER A 470 -23.15 -5.80 -39.67
CA SER A 470 -24.31 -5.86 -38.76
C SER A 470 -24.55 -7.28 -38.22
N SER A 471 -24.24 -8.31 -39.00
CA SER A 471 -24.27 -9.72 -38.58
C SER A 471 -23.23 -10.02 -37.50
N SER A 472 -21.98 -9.58 -37.67
CA SER A 472 -20.92 -9.78 -36.68
C SER A 472 -21.25 -9.07 -35.36
N ILE A 473 -21.83 -7.86 -35.42
CA ILE A 473 -22.29 -7.13 -34.24
C ILE A 473 -23.41 -7.88 -33.52
N LYS A 474 -24.41 -8.40 -34.25
CA LYS A 474 -25.48 -9.22 -33.66
C LYS A 474 -24.94 -10.49 -33.01
N ASN A 475 -24.04 -11.20 -33.68
CA ASN A 475 -23.38 -12.37 -33.13
C ASN A 475 -22.60 -12.01 -31.86
N THR A 476 -21.90 -10.87 -31.85
CA THR A 476 -21.15 -10.40 -30.67
C THR A 476 -22.07 -10.07 -29.50
N ASN A 477 -23.21 -9.43 -29.75
CA ASN A 477 -24.22 -9.19 -28.71
C ASN A 477 -24.74 -10.52 -28.13
N GLN A 478 -24.99 -11.52 -28.99
CA GLN A 478 -25.41 -12.84 -28.55
C GLN A 478 -24.32 -13.52 -27.70
N ARG A 479 -23.06 -13.49 -28.15
CA ARG A 479 -21.91 -13.99 -27.37
C ARG A 479 -21.85 -13.37 -25.98
N ILE A 480 -22.06 -12.06 -25.86
CA ILE A 480 -22.08 -11.39 -24.55
C ILE A 480 -23.22 -11.91 -23.66
N LEU A 481 -24.40 -12.15 -24.23
CA LEU A 481 -25.52 -12.75 -23.49
C LEU A 481 -25.19 -14.18 -23.05
N ASP A 482 -24.56 -14.97 -23.90
CA ASP A 482 -24.17 -16.35 -23.60
C ASP A 482 -23.08 -16.39 -22.50
N ILE A 483 -22.14 -15.45 -22.49
CA ILE A 483 -21.15 -15.27 -21.40
C ILE A 483 -21.84 -14.95 -20.06
N LEU A 484 -22.95 -14.20 -20.08
CA LEU A 484 -23.71 -13.89 -18.88
C LEU A 484 -24.55 -15.08 -18.39
N ASN A 485 -24.83 -16.06 -19.26
CA ASN A 485 -25.49 -17.30 -18.90
C ASN A 485 -24.48 -18.30 -18.30
N ILE A 486 -24.06 -18.01 -17.07
CA ILE A 486 -22.99 -18.74 -16.37
C ILE A 486 -23.34 -20.23 -16.21
N ASN A 487 -22.47 -21.11 -16.71
CA ASN A 487 -22.54 -22.54 -16.42
C ASN A 487 -22.03 -22.82 -14.99
N TRP A 488 -22.94 -23.02 -14.05
CA TRP A 488 -22.60 -23.27 -12.64
C TRP A 488 -21.92 -24.63 -12.41
N GLU A 489 -22.10 -25.60 -13.30
CA GLU A 489 -21.46 -26.92 -13.18
C GLU A 489 -19.95 -26.82 -13.39
N SER A 490 -19.51 -25.92 -14.29
CA SER A 490 -18.10 -25.63 -14.58
C SER A 490 -17.31 -25.15 -13.34
N LEU A 491 -18.00 -24.66 -12.29
CA LEU A 491 -17.35 -24.28 -11.05
C LEU A 491 -16.71 -25.47 -10.32
N TYR A 492 -17.35 -26.64 -10.37
CA TYR A 492 -16.96 -27.83 -9.62
C TYR A 492 -16.46 -28.95 -10.52
N TYR A 493 -17.04 -29.10 -11.71
CA TYR A 493 -16.69 -30.11 -12.69
C TYR A 493 -15.99 -29.49 -13.89
N ALA A 494 -15.14 -30.28 -14.52
CA ALA A 494 -14.42 -29.83 -15.67
C ALA A 494 -15.11 -30.25 -16.97
N ASN A 495 -15.40 -29.28 -17.84
CA ASN A 495 -15.83 -29.57 -19.20
C ASN A 495 -14.57 -29.68 -20.10
N PRO A 496 -14.39 -30.78 -20.83
CA PRO A 496 -13.26 -30.93 -21.74
C PRO A 496 -13.35 -29.98 -22.93
N LEU A 497 -12.21 -29.35 -23.26
CA LEU A 497 -12.04 -28.67 -24.55
C LEU A 497 -11.99 -29.77 -25.63
N SER A 498 -13.11 -29.95 -26.34
CA SER A 498 -13.34 -30.91 -27.44
C SER A 498 -13.21 -32.41 -27.11
N VAL A 499 -13.98 -33.24 -27.84
CA VAL A 499 -14.01 -34.72 -27.75
C VAL A 499 -12.79 -35.37 -28.43
N THR A 500 -12.03 -34.63 -29.26
CA THR A 500 -10.98 -35.18 -30.13
C THR A 500 -9.59 -35.22 -29.48
N ASN A 501 -9.32 -34.40 -28.46
CA ASN A 501 -8.05 -34.40 -27.73
C ASN A 501 -8.26 -34.71 -26.24
N LYS A 502 -8.25 -36.00 -25.88
CA LYS A 502 -8.26 -36.49 -24.48
C LYS A 502 -7.09 -35.99 -23.61
N THR A 503 -6.17 -35.20 -24.17
CA THR A 503 -5.02 -34.59 -23.49
C THR A 503 -5.26 -33.13 -23.07
N ALA A 504 -6.38 -32.51 -23.44
CA ALA A 504 -6.74 -31.17 -22.97
C ALA A 504 -7.24 -31.23 -21.52
N GLN A 505 -6.31 -31.11 -20.58
CA GLN A 505 -6.55 -31.15 -19.13
C GLN A 505 -7.73 -30.24 -18.75
N SER A 506 -8.83 -30.87 -18.36
CA SER A 506 -10.06 -30.19 -17.97
C SER A 506 -9.98 -29.96 -16.46
N TYR A 507 -9.91 -28.71 -16.03
CA TYR A 507 -9.91 -28.33 -14.61
C TYR A 507 -11.17 -27.56 -14.26
N SER A 508 -11.69 -27.76 -13.04
CA SER A 508 -12.78 -26.93 -12.52
C SER A 508 -12.31 -25.50 -12.25
N VAL A 509 -13.21 -24.52 -12.29
CA VAL A 509 -12.86 -23.11 -12.02
C VAL A 509 -12.20 -22.96 -10.64
N ILE A 510 -12.65 -23.71 -9.63
CA ILE A 510 -12.05 -23.68 -8.29
C ILE A 510 -10.60 -24.16 -8.32
N HIS A 511 -10.31 -25.24 -9.05
CA HIS A 511 -8.94 -25.74 -9.21
C HIS A 511 -8.05 -24.71 -9.90
N ILE A 512 -8.52 -24.09 -10.97
CA ILE A 512 -7.78 -23.07 -11.72
C ILE A 512 -7.50 -21.84 -10.85
N LEU A 513 -8.47 -21.39 -10.05
CA LEU A 513 -8.27 -20.28 -9.12
C LEU A 513 -7.28 -20.63 -8.01
N TRP A 514 -7.28 -21.90 -7.57
CA TRP A 514 -6.30 -22.39 -6.60
C TRP A 514 -4.89 -22.46 -7.17
N GLU A 515 -4.71 -22.98 -8.39
CA GLU A 515 -3.43 -22.95 -9.12
C GLU A 515 -2.95 -21.51 -9.33
N THR A 516 -3.85 -20.60 -9.71
CA THR A 516 -3.53 -19.17 -9.86
C THR A 516 -3.05 -18.56 -8.54
N LEU A 517 -3.67 -18.96 -7.43
CA LEU A 517 -3.28 -18.52 -6.09
C LEU A 517 -1.88 -19.04 -5.73
N THR A 518 -1.56 -20.30 -6.01
CA THR A 518 -0.24 -20.89 -5.68
C THR A 518 0.87 -20.23 -6.50
N ILE A 519 0.68 -20.05 -7.81
CA ILE A 519 1.62 -19.34 -8.69
C ILE A 519 1.86 -17.92 -8.15
N ALA A 520 0.80 -17.21 -7.78
CA ALA A 520 0.88 -15.85 -7.24
C ALA A 520 1.64 -15.79 -5.92
N ILE A 521 1.39 -16.71 -4.99
CA ILE A 521 2.07 -16.78 -3.69
C ILE A 521 3.56 -17.06 -3.90
N LEU A 522 3.90 -18.09 -4.67
CA LEU A 522 5.29 -18.48 -4.92
C LEU A 522 6.09 -17.36 -5.57
N GLY A 523 5.55 -16.80 -6.68
CA GLY A 523 6.17 -15.67 -7.37
C GLY A 523 6.36 -14.47 -6.45
N THR A 524 5.39 -14.19 -5.58
CA THR A 524 5.49 -13.09 -4.63
C THR A 524 6.56 -13.34 -3.58
N VAL A 525 6.61 -14.53 -2.98
CA VAL A 525 7.52 -14.80 -1.87
C VAL A 525 8.96 -14.89 -2.34
N ILE A 526 9.24 -15.68 -3.39
CA ILE A 526 10.58 -15.79 -3.97
C ILE A 526 11.05 -14.39 -4.38
N GLY A 527 10.20 -13.66 -5.11
CA GLY A 527 10.53 -12.30 -5.54
C GLY A 527 10.74 -11.33 -4.38
N ALA A 528 9.93 -11.41 -3.30
CA ALA A 528 10.08 -10.56 -2.13
C ALA A 528 11.39 -10.82 -1.36
N ILE A 529 11.84 -12.07 -1.27
CA ILE A 529 13.11 -12.43 -0.62
C ILE A 529 14.28 -11.78 -1.35
N PHE A 530 14.37 -11.97 -2.67
CA PHE A 530 15.42 -11.37 -3.49
C PHE A 530 15.31 -9.84 -3.54
N ALA A 531 14.10 -9.30 -3.68
CA ALA A 531 13.86 -7.86 -3.65
C ALA A 531 14.29 -7.23 -2.33
N TYR A 532 14.12 -7.92 -1.20
CA TYR A 532 14.52 -7.42 0.11
C TYR A 532 16.04 -7.20 0.18
N ILE A 533 16.81 -8.14 -0.38
CA ILE A 533 18.28 -8.07 -0.47
C ILE A 533 18.69 -6.97 -1.45
N LEU A 534 18.16 -6.98 -2.68
CA LEU A 534 18.51 -6.00 -3.71
C LEU A 534 18.05 -4.58 -3.36
N GLY A 535 16.92 -4.42 -2.68
CA GLY A 535 16.42 -3.16 -2.15
C GLY A 535 17.36 -2.55 -1.11
N LEU A 536 17.92 -3.39 -0.22
CA LEU A 536 18.92 -2.96 0.74
C LEU A 536 20.20 -2.51 0.03
N LEU A 537 20.67 -3.31 -0.93
CA LEU A 537 21.91 -3.06 -1.67
C LEU A 537 21.84 -1.83 -2.59
N SER A 538 20.66 -1.55 -3.16
CA SER A 538 20.42 -0.38 -4.01
C SER A 538 20.19 0.92 -3.24
N SER A 539 20.04 0.88 -1.92
CA SER A 539 19.86 2.08 -1.10
C SER A 539 21.19 2.77 -0.80
N SER A 540 21.42 3.95 -1.40
CA SER A 540 22.60 4.78 -1.17
C SER A 540 22.71 5.33 0.26
N LYS A 541 21.64 5.23 1.05
CA LYS A 541 21.61 5.63 2.46
C LYS A 541 22.21 4.56 3.37
N ILE A 542 22.03 3.28 3.03
CA ILE A 542 22.52 2.14 3.81
C ILE A 542 23.87 1.65 3.29
N VAL A 543 24.01 1.56 1.96
CA VAL A 543 25.17 1.00 1.25
C VAL A 543 25.89 2.12 0.50
N HIS A 544 27.20 1.96 0.33
CA HIS A 544 28.02 2.95 -0.37
C HIS A 544 27.53 3.17 -1.82
N PRO A 545 27.47 4.43 -2.33
CA PRO A 545 26.92 4.74 -3.65
C PRO A 545 27.53 3.97 -4.83
N VAL A 546 28.80 3.57 -4.74
CA VAL A 546 29.50 2.79 -5.78
C VAL A 546 28.89 1.40 -5.99
N ILE A 547 28.37 0.78 -4.93
CA ILE A 547 27.68 -0.52 -5.02
C ILE A 547 26.19 -0.30 -5.29
N ALA A 548 25.60 0.74 -4.70
CA ALA A 548 24.17 0.98 -4.80
C ALA A 548 23.71 1.36 -6.22
N LYS A 549 24.47 2.20 -6.94
CA LYS A 549 24.09 2.68 -8.27
C LYS A 549 24.07 1.57 -9.36
N PRO A 550 25.08 0.69 -9.47
CA PRO A 550 25.02 -0.42 -10.42
C PRO A 550 23.84 -1.36 -10.16
N ILE A 551 23.56 -1.67 -8.90
CA ILE A 551 22.44 -2.55 -8.52
C ILE A 551 21.09 -1.87 -8.82
N LEU A 552 20.99 -0.56 -8.61
CA LEU A 552 19.84 0.21 -9.05
C LEU A 552 19.64 0.14 -10.57
N CYS A 553 20.72 0.26 -11.35
CA CYS A 553 20.67 0.12 -12.81
C CYS A 553 20.15 -1.28 -13.22
N LEU A 554 20.74 -2.33 -12.65
CA LEU A 554 20.35 -3.73 -12.89
C LEU A 554 18.86 -3.97 -12.58
N THR A 555 18.38 -3.52 -11.42
CA THR A 555 16.98 -3.72 -11.01
C THR A 555 16.01 -2.90 -11.86
N THR A 556 16.45 -1.77 -12.41
CA THR A 556 15.67 -0.97 -13.36
C THR A 556 15.55 -1.68 -14.71
N LEU A 557 16.62 -2.33 -15.19
CA LEU A 557 16.62 -3.17 -16.39
C LEU A 557 15.67 -4.37 -16.23
N ILE A 558 15.72 -5.08 -15.10
CA ILE A 558 14.82 -6.21 -14.82
C ILE A 558 13.34 -5.78 -14.91
N ARG A 559 13.01 -4.55 -14.46
CA ARG A 559 11.65 -4.02 -14.51
C ARG A 559 11.23 -3.53 -15.92
N ALA A 560 12.19 -3.24 -16.80
CA ALA A 560 11.88 -2.76 -18.14
C ALA A 560 11.17 -3.84 -18.96
N ILE A 561 11.60 -5.10 -18.86
CA ILE A 561 10.97 -6.24 -19.54
C ILE A 561 9.66 -6.61 -18.81
N PRO A 562 8.52 -6.75 -19.52
CA PRO A 562 7.27 -7.22 -18.93
C PRO A 562 7.35 -8.63 -18.37
N THR A 563 6.57 -8.91 -17.34
CA THR A 563 6.57 -10.22 -16.67
C THR A 563 6.20 -11.38 -17.60
N TYR A 564 5.27 -11.17 -18.53
CA TYR A 564 4.86 -12.22 -19.48
C TYR A 564 5.94 -12.57 -20.51
N MET A 565 6.90 -11.67 -20.76
CA MET A 565 8.07 -11.97 -21.59
C MET A 565 9.04 -12.90 -20.85
N TYR A 566 9.20 -12.73 -19.54
CA TYR A 566 9.91 -13.73 -18.72
C TYR A 566 9.19 -15.07 -18.71
N ALA A 567 7.86 -15.08 -18.76
CA ALA A 567 7.08 -16.31 -18.86
C ALA A 567 7.39 -17.08 -20.14
N TYR A 568 7.48 -16.43 -21.31
CA TYR A 568 7.91 -17.11 -22.53
C TYR A 568 9.31 -17.73 -22.41
N ILE A 569 10.28 -16.98 -21.86
CA ILE A 569 11.66 -17.47 -21.67
C ILE A 569 11.67 -18.71 -20.77
N PHE A 570 10.91 -18.70 -19.67
CA PHE A 570 10.86 -19.84 -18.76
C PHE A 570 10.01 -21.01 -19.26
N VAL A 571 8.96 -20.75 -20.05
CA VAL A 571 8.19 -21.80 -20.73
C VAL A 571 9.07 -22.54 -21.73
N PHE A 572 10.00 -21.84 -22.40
CA PHE A 572 10.98 -22.52 -23.23
C PHE A 572 11.98 -23.35 -22.41
N ALA A 573 12.51 -22.78 -21.30
CA ALA A 573 13.56 -23.44 -20.52
C ALA A 573 13.06 -24.65 -19.71
N VAL A 574 11.87 -24.55 -19.11
CA VAL A 574 11.31 -25.59 -18.24
C VAL A 574 10.09 -26.25 -18.85
N GLY A 575 9.42 -25.66 -19.83
CA GLY A 575 8.19 -26.17 -20.40
C GLY A 575 6.94 -25.42 -19.91
N ILE A 576 5.82 -25.68 -20.58
CA ILE A 576 4.50 -25.12 -20.24
C ILE A 576 4.10 -25.58 -18.84
N GLY A 577 3.60 -24.66 -18.02
CA GLY A 577 3.04 -25.00 -16.70
C GLY A 577 3.10 -23.90 -15.63
N PRO A 578 2.55 -24.19 -14.43
CA PRO A 578 2.51 -23.26 -13.29
C PRO A 578 3.90 -22.83 -12.81
N PHE A 579 4.87 -23.75 -12.91
CA PHE A 579 6.24 -23.52 -12.46
C PHE A 579 6.92 -22.37 -13.21
N ALA A 580 6.85 -22.38 -14.55
CA ALA A 580 7.36 -21.29 -15.39
C ALA A 580 6.70 -19.94 -15.05
N GLY A 581 5.39 -19.95 -14.78
CA GLY A 581 4.65 -18.79 -14.31
C GLY A 581 5.17 -18.23 -12.99
N SER A 582 5.48 -19.12 -12.04
CA SER A 582 6.00 -18.72 -10.73
C SER A 582 7.40 -18.08 -10.83
N LEU A 583 8.27 -18.59 -11.69
CA LEU A 583 9.61 -18.02 -11.95
C LEU A 583 9.51 -16.66 -12.64
N ALA A 584 8.67 -16.54 -13.68
CA ALA A 584 8.44 -15.30 -14.38
C ALA A 584 7.91 -14.20 -13.43
N LEU A 585 6.91 -14.55 -12.64
CA LEU A 585 6.30 -13.66 -11.66
C LEU A 585 7.28 -13.28 -10.54
N SER A 586 8.20 -14.19 -10.18
CA SER A 586 9.30 -13.89 -9.25
C SER A 586 10.18 -12.78 -9.80
N ILE A 587 10.65 -12.86 -11.04
CA ILE A 587 11.50 -11.83 -11.65
C ILE A 587 10.77 -10.48 -11.74
N GLY A 588 9.52 -10.47 -12.21
CA GLY A 588 8.72 -9.24 -12.26
C GLY A 588 8.53 -8.62 -10.86
N THR A 589 8.33 -9.46 -9.84
CA THR A 589 8.23 -9.05 -8.45
C THR A 589 9.54 -8.48 -7.91
N ILE A 590 10.69 -9.06 -8.27
CA ILE A 590 12.02 -8.57 -7.90
C ILE A 590 12.19 -7.13 -8.36
N GLY A 591 11.90 -6.84 -9.64
CA GLY A 591 12.05 -5.50 -10.21
C GLY A 591 11.20 -4.45 -9.48
N MET A 592 9.93 -4.77 -9.20
CA MET A 592 9.00 -3.82 -8.57
C MET A 592 9.24 -3.62 -7.07
N LEU A 593 9.34 -4.71 -6.29
CA LEU A 593 9.53 -4.61 -4.84
C LEU A 593 10.88 -4.01 -4.46
N THR A 594 11.93 -4.24 -5.27
CA THR A 594 13.25 -3.63 -5.02
C THR A 594 13.17 -2.10 -4.97
N LYS A 595 12.42 -1.50 -5.91
CA LYS A 595 12.18 -0.05 -5.93
C LYS A 595 11.47 0.42 -4.66
N TYR A 596 10.37 -0.23 -4.28
CA TYR A 596 9.61 0.15 -3.09
C TYR A 596 10.41 0.00 -1.80
N TYR A 597 11.17 -1.09 -1.66
CA TYR A 597 12.02 -1.29 -0.50
C TYR A 597 13.16 -0.28 -0.43
N ARG A 598 13.80 0.03 -1.56
CA ARG A 598 14.83 1.09 -1.63
C ARG A 598 14.29 2.43 -1.13
N GLU A 599 13.08 2.81 -1.55
CA GLU A 599 12.42 4.05 -1.13
C GLU A 599 12.17 4.07 0.39
N ILE A 600 11.70 2.96 0.96
CA ILE A 600 11.54 2.82 2.42
C ILE A 600 12.90 2.92 3.13
N TYR A 601 13.94 2.29 2.60
CA TYR A 601 15.28 2.36 3.19
C TYR A 601 15.85 3.77 3.17
N GLU A 602 15.48 4.59 2.18
CA GLU A 602 15.87 6.00 2.10
C GLU A 602 15.14 6.90 3.12
N THR A 603 13.98 6.48 3.65
CA THR A 603 13.24 7.25 4.68
C THR A 603 13.65 6.95 6.13
N ILE A 604 14.48 5.92 6.37
CA ILE A 604 14.91 5.51 7.72
C ILE A 604 15.56 6.65 8.53
N ASN A 605 15.27 6.69 9.83
CA ASN A 605 15.96 7.55 10.79
C ASN A 605 17.30 6.93 11.22
N PHE A 606 18.40 7.48 10.69
CA PHE A 606 19.75 7.02 10.99
C PHE A 606 20.24 7.37 12.40
N LYS A 607 19.57 8.25 13.14
CA LYS A 607 19.91 8.55 14.55
C LYS A 607 19.80 7.28 15.41
N ILE A 608 18.72 6.52 15.23
CA ILE A 608 18.49 5.23 15.90
C ILE A 608 19.58 4.22 15.53
N VAL A 609 19.94 4.15 14.24
CA VAL A 609 20.98 3.25 13.73
C VAL A 609 22.36 3.59 14.35
N ASN A 610 22.70 4.87 14.49
CA ASN A 610 23.96 5.31 15.06
C ASN A 610 24.03 5.08 16.57
N GLN A 611 22.92 5.26 17.30
CA GLN A 611 22.83 4.90 18.72
C GLN A 611 23.09 3.41 18.95
N LEU A 612 22.50 2.53 18.12
CA LEU A 612 22.75 1.09 18.18
C LEU A 612 24.22 0.74 17.88
N LYS A 613 24.87 1.47 16.95
CA LYS A 613 26.32 1.30 16.69
C LYS A 613 27.17 1.74 17.89
N ALA A 614 26.80 2.83 18.58
CA ALA A 614 27.48 3.33 19.77
C ALA A 614 27.41 2.36 20.96
N LEU A 615 26.28 1.67 21.09
CA LEU A 615 26.08 0.53 22.01
C LEU A 615 26.91 -0.71 21.61
N GLY A 616 27.72 -0.66 20.56
CA GLY A 616 28.57 -1.75 20.11
C GLY A 616 27.79 -2.94 19.52
N LEU A 617 26.58 -2.73 19.00
CA LEU A 617 25.88 -3.79 18.27
C LEU A 617 26.63 -4.10 16.96
N ASN A 618 26.73 -5.38 16.61
CA ASN A 618 27.32 -5.78 15.33
C ASN A 618 26.38 -5.42 14.16
N LYS A 619 26.89 -5.35 12.92
CA LYS A 619 26.13 -4.93 11.71
C LYS A 619 24.78 -5.66 11.58
N PHE A 620 24.73 -6.97 11.82
CA PHE A 620 23.49 -7.75 11.79
C PHE A 620 22.50 -7.38 12.90
N GLN A 621 23.00 -7.06 14.10
CA GLN A 621 22.17 -6.64 15.22
C GLN A 621 21.63 -5.22 15.00
N VAL A 622 22.46 -4.31 14.48
CA VAL A 622 22.05 -2.96 14.05
C VAL A 622 20.99 -3.03 12.96
N PHE A 623 21.16 -3.94 12.01
CA PHE A 623 20.17 -4.20 10.98
C PHE A 623 18.84 -4.68 11.58
N ARG A 624 18.86 -5.73 12.41
CA ARG A 624 17.65 -6.31 13.02
C ARG A 624 16.89 -5.34 13.92
N TYR A 625 17.58 -4.62 14.80
CA TYR A 625 16.96 -3.76 15.82
C TYR A 625 16.83 -2.30 15.39
N GLY A 626 17.57 -1.86 14.38
CA GLY A 626 17.54 -0.49 13.86
C GLY A 626 16.77 -0.41 12.56
N ILE A 627 17.27 -1.06 11.51
CA ILE A 627 16.75 -0.95 10.14
C ILE A 627 15.44 -1.72 9.99
N PHE A 628 15.46 -3.04 10.19
CA PHE A 628 14.29 -3.92 10.01
C PHE A 628 13.13 -3.55 10.94
N ALA A 629 13.42 -3.17 12.18
CA ALA A 629 12.39 -2.76 13.13
C ALA A 629 11.58 -1.54 12.65
N GLN A 630 12.22 -0.61 11.95
CA GLN A 630 11.59 0.59 11.37
C GLN A 630 10.81 0.27 10.09
N THR A 631 11.27 -0.69 9.27
CA THR A 631 10.73 -0.90 7.92
C THR A 631 9.77 -2.08 7.77
N GLN A 632 9.75 -3.03 8.72
CA GLN A 632 9.00 -4.29 8.59
C GLN A 632 7.51 -4.10 8.23
N ASN A 633 6.82 -3.10 8.79
CA ASN A 633 5.39 -2.91 8.58
C ASN A 633 5.08 -2.45 7.15
N GLU A 634 5.88 -1.52 6.63
CA GLU A 634 5.73 -1.02 5.25
C GLU A 634 6.13 -2.10 4.25
N ILE A 635 7.20 -2.84 4.52
CA ILE A 635 7.66 -3.96 3.69
C ILE A 635 6.57 -5.04 3.57
N ILE A 636 5.97 -5.47 4.68
CA ILE A 636 4.88 -6.45 4.67
C ILE A 636 3.66 -5.89 3.92
N SER A 637 3.33 -4.61 4.10
CA SER A 637 2.24 -3.98 3.36
C SER A 637 2.47 -4.00 1.84
N TYR A 638 3.70 -3.76 1.38
CA TYR A 638 4.04 -3.85 -0.04
C TYR A 638 4.04 -5.29 -0.56
N ILE A 639 4.46 -6.28 0.23
CA ILE A 639 4.34 -7.70 -0.15
C ILE A 639 2.87 -8.06 -0.39
N ILE A 640 1.99 -7.70 0.53
CA ILE A 640 0.55 -7.99 0.44
C ILE A 640 -0.07 -7.27 -0.78
N TYR A 641 0.32 -6.01 -1.01
CA TYR A 641 -0.13 -5.28 -2.20
C TYR A 641 0.37 -5.91 -3.50
N ARG A 642 1.63 -6.35 -3.53
CA ARG A 642 2.22 -6.99 -4.71
C ARG A 642 1.60 -8.36 -4.97
N PHE A 643 1.28 -9.11 -3.92
CA PHE A 643 0.54 -10.37 -4.02
C PHE A 643 -0.81 -10.19 -4.74
N GLU A 644 -1.60 -9.16 -4.40
CA GLU A 644 -2.86 -8.85 -5.08
C GLU A 644 -2.66 -8.59 -6.58
N ILE A 645 -1.60 -7.84 -6.94
CA ILE A 645 -1.27 -7.55 -8.34
C ILE A 645 -0.83 -8.82 -9.05
N ASN A 646 0.06 -9.59 -8.43
CA ASN A 646 0.61 -10.83 -8.95
C ASN A 646 -0.49 -11.84 -9.25
N PHE A 647 -1.50 -11.96 -8.38
CA PHE A 647 -2.66 -12.82 -8.62
C PHE A 647 -3.40 -12.48 -9.93
N LYS A 648 -3.55 -11.18 -10.25
CA LYS A 648 -4.15 -10.74 -11.51
C LYS A 648 -3.22 -10.94 -12.70
N GLU A 649 -1.92 -10.79 -12.48
CA GLU A 649 -0.90 -10.95 -13.51
C GLU A 649 -0.81 -12.40 -14.00
N VAL A 650 -1.07 -13.41 -13.16
CA VAL A 650 -1.10 -14.83 -13.57
C VAL A 650 -2.06 -15.10 -14.73
N ALA A 651 -3.23 -14.43 -14.78
CA ALA A 651 -4.14 -14.55 -15.92
C ALA A 651 -3.48 -14.16 -17.25
N THR A 652 -2.64 -13.12 -17.23
CA THR A 652 -1.90 -12.68 -18.43
C THR A 652 -0.76 -13.63 -18.80
N LEU A 653 -0.10 -14.23 -17.80
CA LEU A 653 0.95 -15.24 -18.02
C LEU A 653 0.39 -16.55 -18.59
N GLY A 654 -0.85 -16.89 -18.26
CA GLY A 654 -1.48 -18.12 -18.76
C GLY A 654 -1.69 -18.14 -20.28
N ILE A 655 -1.84 -16.97 -20.93
CA ILE A 655 -1.95 -16.89 -22.40
C ILE A 655 -0.72 -17.49 -23.08
N VAL A 656 0.44 -17.34 -22.44
CA VAL A 656 1.74 -17.73 -22.99
C VAL A 656 2.18 -19.12 -22.52
N GLY A 657 1.25 -19.88 -21.91
CA GLY A 657 1.51 -21.24 -21.42
C GLY A 657 2.10 -21.32 -20.00
N ALA A 658 2.23 -20.19 -19.30
CA ALA A 658 2.80 -20.15 -17.95
C ALA A 658 1.75 -20.24 -16.83
N GLY A 659 0.65 -20.95 -17.09
CA GLY A 659 -0.48 -21.20 -16.16
C GLY A 659 -1.77 -21.54 -16.90
N SER A 660 -2.67 -22.28 -16.25
CA SER A 660 -3.91 -22.77 -16.89
C SER A 660 -4.95 -21.67 -17.15
N LEU A 661 -5.07 -20.67 -16.27
CA LEU A 661 -6.14 -19.66 -16.29
C LEU A 661 -6.25 -18.88 -17.62
N GLY A 662 -5.14 -18.31 -18.09
CA GLY A 662 -5.12 -17.53 -19.33
C GLY A 662 -5.31 -18.40 -20.58
N LYS A 663 -4.74 -19.61 -20.58
CA LYS A 663 -4.88 -20.60 -21.65
C LYS A 663 -6.34 -21.03 -21.81
N LEU A 664 -7.03 -21.31 -20.70
CA LEU A 664 -8.43 -21.70 -20.69
C LEU A 664 -9.36 -20.54 -21.06
N LEU A 665 -9.07 -19.31 -20.60
CA LEU A 665 -9.80 -18.12 -21.05
C LEU A 665 -9.74 -17.95 -22.58
N LYS A 666 -8.56 -18.11 -23.16
CA LYS A 666 -8.38 -18.03 -24.61
C LYS A 666 -9.06 -19.20 -25.32
N GLY A 667 -8.82 -20.43 -24.85
CA GLY A 667 -9.37 -21.64 -25.46
C GLY A 667 -10.89 -21.70 -25.45
N TYR A 668 -11.55 -21.42 -24.31
CA TYR A 668 -13.01 -21.37 -24.25
C TYR A 668 -13.60 -20.29 -25.17
N PHE A 669 -12.90 -19.17 -25.35
CA PHE A 669 -13.34 -18.12 -26.25
C PHE A 669 -13.20 -18.51 -27.73
N GLU A 670 -12.09 -19.17 -28.09
CA GLU A 670 -11.81 -19.65 -29.46
C GLU A 670 -12.71 -20.83 -29.86
N GLU A 671 -13.04 -21.72 -28.93
CA GLU A 671 -13.96 -22.86 -29.14
C GLU A 671 -15.46 -22.48 -29.03
N ALA A 672 -15.78 -21.19 -28.84
CA ALA A 672 -17.14 -20.70 -28.65
C ALA A 672 -17.89 -21.29 -27.42
N LEU A 673 -17.15 -21.74 -26.40
CA LEU A 673 -17.65 -22.19 -25.10
C LEU A 673 -17.88 -20.98 -24.16
N TYR A 674 -18.80 -20.12 -24.55
CA TYR A 674 -19.08 -18.84 -23.86
C TYR A 674 -19.61 -19.00 -22.43
N PRO A 675 -20.48 -19.98 -22.10
CA PRO A 675 -20.93 -20.21 -20.73
C PRO A 675 -19.79 -20.60 -19.76
N GLU A 676 -18.85 -21.43 -20.21
CA GLU A 676 -17.64 -21.84 -19.46
C GLU A 676 -16.68 -20.66 -19.28
N PHE A 677 -16.47 -19.87 -20.34
CA PHE A 677 -15.73 -18.62 -20.26
C PHE A 677 -16.35 -17.67 -19.21
N GLY A 678 -17.67 -17.51 -19.23
CA GLY A 678 -18.43 -16.72 -18.27
C GLY A 678 -18.27 -17.20 -16.83
N ALA A 679 -18.34 -18.51 -16.61
CA ALA A 679 -18.14 -19.12 -15.29
C ALA A 679 -16.73 -18.84 -14.74
N LEU A 680 -15.70 -18.97 -15.57
CA LEU A 680 -14.32 -18.72 -15.19
C LEU A 680 -14.07 -17.23 -14.89
N VAL A 681 -14.56 -16.31 -15.74
CA VAL A 681 -14.49 -14.86 -15.48
C VAL A 681 -15.24 -14.49 -14.19
N PHE A 682 -16.42 -15.06 -13.96
CA PHE A 682 -17.19 -14.82 -12.75
C PHE A 682 -16.49 -15.30 -11.48
N GLY A 683 -15.94 -16.53 -11.50
CA GLY A 683 -15.13 -17.07 -10.42
C GLY A 683 -13.92 -16.19 -10.12
N LEU A 684 -13.24 -15.71 -11.16
CA LEU A 684 -12.12 -14.79 -11.05
C LEU A 684 -12.53 -13.46 -10.40
N ILE A 685 -13.66 -12.85 -10.79
CA ILE A 685 -14.17 -11.61 -10.19
C ILE A 685 -14.43 -11.81 -8.69
N ILE A 686 -15.16 -12.85 -8.30
CA ILE A 686 -15.46 -13.11 -6.89
C ILE A 686 -14.18 -13.33 -6.09
N PHE A 687 -13.28 -14.17 -6.60
CA PHE A 687 -12.08 -14.54 -5.89
C PHE A 687 -11.11 -13.35 -5.73
N THR A 688 -10.91 -12.56 -6.79
CA THR A 688 -10.09 -11.34 -6.72
C THR A 688 -10.66 -10.31 -5.75
N LEU A 689 -11.98 -10.13 -5.66
CA LEU A 689 -12.62 -9.25 -4.67
C LEU A 689 -12.38 -9.75 -3.23
N ILE A 690 -12.43 -11.06 -3.01
CA ILE A 690 -12.11 -11.67 -1.70
C ILE A 690 -10.65 -11.41 -1.34
N VAL A 691 -9.72 -11.71 -2.26
CA VAL A 691 -8.28 -11.49 -2.08
C VAL A 691 -7.98 -10.02 -1.77
N GLU A 692 -8.58 -9.09 -2.51
CA GLU A 692 -8.40 -7.66 -2.27
C GLU A 692 -8.95 -7.23 -0.90
N SER A 693 -10.13 -7.72 -0.51
CA SER A 693 -10.73 -7.39 0.79
C SER A 693 -9.84 -7.84 1.96
N ILE A 694 -9.28 -9.06 1.85
CA ILE A 694 -8.33 -9.62 2.81
C ILE A 694 -7.03 -8.79 2.79
N SER A 695 -6.46 -8.53 1.61
CA SER A 695 -5.24 -7.73 1.40
C SER A 695 -5.35 -6.35 2.05
N ASN A 696 -6.41 -5.59 1.75
CA ASN A 696 -6.65 -4.27 2.32
C ASN A 696 -6.79 -4.31 3.84
N THR A 697 -7.49 -5.32 4.37
CA THR A 697 -7.65 -5.51 5.81
C THR A 697 -6.32 -5.74 6.52
N LEU A 698 -5.47 -6.60 5.96
CA LEU A 698 -4.14 -6.88 6.49
C LEU A 698 -3.24 -5.65 6.41
N ARG A 699 -3.24 -4.91 5.30
CA ARG A 699 -2.44 -3.70 5.11
C ARG A 699 -2.79 -2.61 6.13
N VAL A 700 -4.08 -2.33 6.35
CA VAL A 700 -4.51 -1.39 7.40
C VAL A 700 -4.02 -1.84 8.78
N LYS A 701 -4.05 -3.14 9.05
CA LYS A 701 -3.54 -3.69 10.32
C LYS A 701 -2.04 -3.46 10.49
N PHE A 702 -1.22 -3.66 9.45
CA PHE A 702 0.23 -3.45 9.54
C PHE A 702 0.63 -1.96 9.57
N LEU A 703 -0.05 -1.11 8.82
CA LEU A 703 0.26 0.32 8.74
C LEU A 703 -0.28 1.12 9.94
N GLU A 704 -1.55 0.93 10.30
CA GLU A 704 -2.22 1.74 11.33
C GLU A 704 -2.35 1.04 12.69
N ASN A 705 -1.94 -0.24 12.78
CA ASN A 705 -2.15 -1.12 13.94
C ASN A 705 -3.63 -1.28 14.37
N LYS A 706 -4.58 -0.85 13.54
CA LYS A 706 -6.02 -1.00 13.78
C LYS A 706 -6.47 -2.40 13.40
N ASN A 707 -7.22 -3.04 14.29
CA ASN A 707 -7.88 -4.30 13.96
C ASN A 707 -9.09 -4.04 13.07
N PRO A 708 -9.41 -4.96 12.14
CA PRO A 708 -10.73 -4.96 11.54
C PRO A 708 -11.80 -5.26 12.60
N LYS A 709 -12.98 -4.66 12.42
CA LYS A 709 -14.09 -4.73 13.38
C LYS A 709 -14.50 -6.15 13.77
N TRP A 710 -14.42 -7.10 12.84
CA TRP A 710 -14.77 -8.49 13.10
C TRP A 710 -13.73 -9.20 13.98
N ILE A 711 -12.44 -8.85 13.87
CA ILE A 711 -11.40 -9.32 14.78
C ILE A 711 -11.62 -8.70 16.16
N ASP A 712 -11.94 -7.40 16.25
CA ASP A 712 -12.28 -6.80 17.54
C ASP A 712 -13.51 -7.44 18.18
N LEU A 713 -14.53 -7.78 17.39
CA LEU A 713 -15.69 -8.55 17.86
C LEU A 713 -15.31 -9.93 18.39
N LEU A 714 -14.43 -10.65 17.69
CA LEU A 714 -13.93 -11.96 18.14
C LEU A 714 -13.07 -11.84 19.40
N ILE A 715 -12.17 -10.87 19.45
CA ILE A 715 -11.34 -10.56 20.62
C ILE A 715 -12.23 -10.24 21.80
N ASN A 716 -13.21 -9.35 21.63
CA ASN A 716 -14.15 -8.98 22.68
C ASN A 716 -14.97 -10.19 23.13
N LYS A 717 -15.48 -11.02 22.21
CA LYS A 717 -16.20 -12.25 22.55
C LYS A 717 -15.33 -13.20 23.39
N CYS A 718 -14.05 -13.37 23.03
CA CYS A 718 -13.11 -14.18 23.80
C CYS A 718 -12.78 -13.56 25.17
N GLN A 719 -12.50 -12.26 25.20
CA GLN A 719 -12.24 -11.51 26.44
C GLN A 719 -13.43 -11.62 27.39
N HIS A 720 -14.66 -11.48 26.87
CA HIS A 720 -15.89 -11.62 27.62
C HIS A 720 -16.11 -13.03 28.19
N CYS A 721 -15.79 -14.09 27.44
CA CYS A 721 -15.82 -15.46 27.97
C CYS A 721 -14.81 -15.64 29.12
N CYS A 722 -13.63 -15.04 29.00
CA CYS A 722 -12.59 -15.11 30.02
C CYS A 722 -12.87 -14.22 31.24
N PHE A 723 -13.57 -13.10 31.07
CA PHE A 723 -13.82 -12.12 32.13
C PHE A 723 -14.56 -12.71 33.34
N ALA A 724 -15.58 -13.54 33.10
CA ALA A 724 -16.30 -14.22 34.19
C ALA A 724 -15.36 -15.10 35.03
N THR A 725 -14.38 -15.74 34.38
CA THR A 725 -13.35 -16.54 35.09
C THR A 725 -12.39 -15.65 35.88
N TYR A 726 -12.09 -14.44 35.39
CA TYR A 726 -11.19 -13.50 36.06
C TYR A 726 -11.87 -12.86 37.28
N LYS A 727 -13.14 -12.45 37.17
CA LYS A 727 -13.90 -11.93 38.33
C LYS A 727 -14.21 -13.02 39.34
N ALA A 728 -14.51 -14.25 38.90
CA ALA A 728 -14.70 -15.38 39.80
C ALA A 728 -13.40 -15.75 40.55
N THR A 729 -12.22 -15.56 39.95
CA THR A 729 -10.94 -15.76 40.65
C THR A 729 -10.71 -14.63 41.66
N LEU A 730 -10.99 -13.37 41.32
CA LEU A 730 -10.95 -12.26 42.27
C LEU A 730 -11.85 -12.47 43.49
N LYS A 731 -13.12 -12.86 43.25
CA LYS A 731 -14.09 -13.18 44.31
C LYS A 731 -13.60 -14.30 45.22
N LEU A 732 -13.01 -15.33 44.62
CA LEU A 732 -12.46 -16.49 45.35
C LEU A 732 -11.22 -16.14 46.19
N PHE A 733 -10.40 -15.19 45.75
CA PHE A 733 -9.25 -14.66 46.52
C PHE A 733 -9.61 -13.49 47.45
N LYS A 734 -10.90 -13.15 47.60
CA LYS A 734 -11.39 -11.99 48.37
C LYS A 734 -10.66 -10.69 48.00
N LYS A 735 -10.43 -10.47 46.71
CA LYS A 735 -9.82 -9.25 46.16
C LYS A 735 -10.89 -8.34 45.55
N ASP A 736 -10.57 -7.05 45.46
CA ASP A 736 -11.49 -6.02 44.97
C ASP A 736 -12.10 -6.40 43.62
N LEU A 737 -13.43 -6.40 43.59
CA LEU A 737 -14.18 -6.73 42.40
C LEU A 737 -14.21 -5.59 41.39
N ASP A 738 -13.72 -4.39 41.74
CA ASP A 738 -13.71 -3.22 40.86
C ASP A 738 -12.50 -3.14 39.93
N MET A 739 -11.59 -4.11 39.99
CA MET A 739 -10.43 -4.15 39.09
C MET A 739 -10.84 -4.23 37.62
N SER A 740 -10.20 -3.41 36.78
CA SER A 740 -10.38 -3.43 35.33
C SER A 740 -10.09 -4.82 34.73
N TYR A 741 -10.62 -5.09 33.53
CA TYR A 741 -10.36 -6.35 32.81
C TYR A 741 -8.87 -6.73 32.77
N TRP A 742 -8.00 -5.77 32.49
CA TRP A 742 -6.56 -6.00 32.39
C TRP A 742 -5.90 -6.28 33.73
N GLN A 743 -6.33 -5.61 34.80
CA GLN A 743 -5.87 -5.89 36.16
C GLN A 743 -6.32 -7.28 36.63
N ALA A 744 -7.59 -7.64 36.38
CA ALA A 744 -8.12 -8.96 36.69
C ALA A 744 -7.41 -10.08 35.91
N ASN A 745 -7.13 -9.85 34.61
CA ASN A 745 -6.37 -10.77 33.78
C ASN A 745 -4.91 -10.91 34.25
N ALA A 746 -4.26 -9.79 34.60
CA ALA A 746 -2.91 -9.79 35.13
C ALA A 746 -2.84 -10.54 36.47
N PHE A 747 -3.80 -10.33 37.36
CA PHE A 747 -3.92 -11.05 38.61
C PHE A 747 -4.13 -12.55 38.37
N ASN A 748 -5.06 -12.93 37.49
CA ASN A 748 -5.28 -14.35 37.17
C ASN A 748 -4.03 -14.99 36.52
N SER A 749 -3.31 -14.24 35.68
CA SER A 749 -2.04 -14.69 35.10
C SER A 749 -0.95 -14.86 36.16
N TYR A 750 -0.88 -13.94 37.14
CA TYR A 750 -0.01 -14.04 38.30
C TYR A 750 -0.35 -15.23 39.19
N VAL A 751 -1.63 -15.48 39.47
CA VAL A 751 -2.08 -16.64 40.24
C VAL A 751 -1.68 -17.94 39.52
N LYS A 752 -1.94 -18.05 38.21
CA LYS A 752 -1.52 -19.21 37.40
C LYS A 752 -0.01 -19.39 37.38
N SER A 753 0.76 -18.31 37.23
CA SER A 753 2.22 -18.39 37.22
C SER A 753 2.77 -18.77 38.60
N LYS A 754 2.22 -18.24 39.70
CA LYS A 754 2.68 -18.57 41.06
C LYS A 754 2.33 -20.01 41.46
N ILE A 755 1.15 -20.52 41.08
CA ILE A 755 0.80 -21.95 41.15
C ILE A 755 1.82 -22.82 40.37
N SER A 756 2.46 -22.28 39.34
CA SER A 756 3.49 -22.98 38.55
C SER A 756 4.94 -22.75 39.00
N LEU A 757 5.23 -21.66 39.72
CA LEU A 757 6.58 -21.19 40.08
C LEU A 757 7.00 -21.50 41.52
N ASP A 758 6.06 -21.78 42.44
CA ASP A 758 6.38 -22.36 43.76
C ASP A 758 6.76 -23.86 43.63
N LYS A 759 7.70 -24.17 42.74
CA LYS A 759 8.52 -25.38 42.82
C LYS A 759 9.55 -25.16 43.92
N ILE A 760 9.09 -25.24 45.17
CA ILE A 760 9.96 -25.45 46.33
C ILE A 760 10.56 -26.88 46.20
N PRO A 761 11.76 -27.17 46.72
CA PRO A 761 12.56 -28.37 46.39
C PRO A 761 11.94 -29.74 46.73
N ASP A 762 10.74 -29.79 47.30
CA ASP A 762 10.07 -31.03 47.64
C ASP A 762 9.23 -31.56 46.48
N LYS A 763 9.74 -32.62 45.87
CA LYS A 763 9.18 -33.37 44.73
C LYS A 763 7.76 -33.95 44.96
N TYR A 764 7.10 -33.67 46.09
CA TYR A 764 5.90 -34.38 46.56
C TYR A 764 4.66 -33.50 46.85
N ILE A 765 4.73 -32.18 46.75
CA ILE A 765 3.57 -31.32 47.04
C ILE A 765 2.66 -31.20 45.81
N SER A 766 1.44 -31.75 45.89
CA SER A 766 0.48 -31.69 44.79
C SER A 766 0.05 -30.26 44.47
N LYS A 767 -0.19 -29.93 43.18
CA LYS A 767 -0.70 -28.61 42.73
C LYS A 767 -1.95 -28.14 43.48
N LYS A 768 -2.74 -29.07 44.03
CA LYS A 768 -3.95 -28.81 44.83
C LYS A 768 -3.61 -28.16 46.17
N VAL A 769 -2.53 -28.62 46.83
CA VAL A 769 -2.05 -28.07 48.10
C VAL A 769 -1.58 -26.63 47.93
N ILE A 770 -0.77 -26.35 46.89
CA ILE A 770 -0.28 -24.99 46.61
C ILE A 770 -1.45 -24.02 46.33
N PHE A 771 -2.46 -24.49 45.60
CA PHE A 771 -3.66 -23.69 45.33
C PHE A 771 -4.44 -23.35 46.61
N LEU A 772 -4.67 -24.34 47.49
CA LEU A 772 -5.39 -24.13 48.76
C LEU A 772 -4.59 -23.30 49.77
N LYS A 773 -3.25 -23.46 49.82
CA LYS A 773 -2.35 -22.62 50.65
C LYS A 773 -2.39 -21.16 50.23
N ASN A 774 -2.37 -20.89 48.92
CA ASN A 774 -2.47 -19.52 48.40
C ASN A 774 -3.84 -18.87 48.72
N LEU A 775 -4.87 -19.66 48.99
CA LEU A 775 -6.17 -19.19 49.47
C LEU A 775 -6.25 -19.01 50.99
N LYS A 776 -5.17 -19.30 51.72
CA LYS A 776 -5.10 -19.27 53.19
C LYS A 776 -6.18 -20.12 53.86
N ILE A 777 -6.52 -21.28 53.27
CA ILE A 777 -7.50 -22.21 53.85
C ILE A 777 -6.80 -23.01 54.96
N ASN A 778 -7.36 -23.02 56.16
CA ASN A 778 -6.76 -23.72 57.29
C ASN A 778 -7.21 -25.19 57.31
N ILE A 779 -6.35 -26.09 56.84
CA ILE A 779 -6.57 -27.55 56.80
C ILE A 779 -5.27 -28.30 57.03
N ASP A 780 -5.36 -29.55 57.48
CA ASP A 780 -4.22 -30.45 57.46
C ASP A 780 -3.88 -30.84 56.01
N TYR A 781 -2.72 -30.37 55.56
CA TYR A 781 -2.23 -30.56 54.19
C TYR A 781 -1.56 -31.91 53.97
N ASN A 782 -1.30 -32.67 55.04
CA ASN A 782 -0.71 -34.01 54.95
C ASN A 782 -1.78 -35.07 54.63
N ASN A 783 -3.04 -34.82 54.99
CA ASN A 783 -4.17 -35.70 54.67
C ASN A 783 -4.67 -35.52 53.21
N LYS A 784 -4.29 -36.44 52.33
CA LYS A 784 -4.65 -36.44 50.90
C LYS A 784 -6.16 -36.48 50.64
N VAL A 785 -6.94 -37.16 51.48
CA VAL A 785 -8.40 -37.28 51.32
C VAL A 785 -9.06 -35.92 51.58
N LEU A 786 -8.69 -35.28 52.70
CA LEU A 786 -9.20 -33.97 53.10
C LEU A 786 -8.84 -32.87 52.09
N VAL A 787 -7.58 -32.86 51.61
CA VAL A 787 -7.11 -31.94 50.56
C VAL A 787 -7.92 -32.12 49.27
N ASN A 788 -8.20 -33.35 48.86
CA ASN A 788 -8.98 -33.61 47.65
C ASN A 788 -10.45 -33.19 47.80
N GLN A 789 -11.07 -33.44 48.96
CA GLN A 789 -12.43 -33.00 49.26
C GLN A 789 -12.53 -31.47 49.24
N LYS A 790 -11.65 -30.78 49.97
CA LYS A 790 -11.64 -29.31 49.99
C LYS A 790 -11.29 -28.68 48.66
N TYR A 791 -10.38 -29.28 47.89
CA TYR A 791 -10.11 -28.83 46.52
C TYR A 791 -11.33 -28.95 45.61
N LYS A 792 -12.08 -30.06 45.69
CA LYS A 792 -13.33 -30.24 44.93
C LYS A 792 -14.38 -29.20 45.34
N GLU A 793 -14.53 -28.94 46.64
CA GLU A 793 -15.44 -27.93 47.18
C GLU A 793 -15.12 -26.52 46.64
N VAL A 794 -13.84 -26.12 46.70
CA VAL A 794 -13.40 -24.80 46.19
C VAL A 794 -13.58 -24.69 44.68
N ILE A 795 -13.33 -25.75 43.91
CA ILE A 795 -13.60 -25.76 42.46
C ILE A 795 -15.10 -25.64 42.18
N SER A 796 -15.95 -26.36 42.92
CA SER A 796 -17.40 -26.23 42.75
C SER A 796 -17.88 -24.82 43.05
N LEU A 797 -17.31 -24.18 44.07
CA LEU A 797 -17.59 -22.80 44.44
C LEU A 797 -17.11 -21.81 43.36
N HIS A 798 -15.93 -22.04 42.79
CA HIS A 798 -15.42 -21.25 41.66
C HIS A 798 -16.33 -21.38 40.42
N LYS A 799 -16.78 -22.59 40.09
CA LYS A 799 -17.74 -22.84 39.00
C LYS A 799 -19.08 -22.15 39.27
N LYS A 800 -19.56 -22.16 40.52
CA LYS A 800 -20.77 -21.44 40.95
C LYS A 800 -20.61 -19.93 40.71
N TYR A 801 -19.50 -19.32 41.11
CA TYR A 801 -19.23 -17.91 40.85
C TYR A 801 -19.13 -17.58 39.36
N ILE A 802 -18.49 -18.44 38.54
CA ILE A 802 -18.47 -18.24 37.08
C ILE A 802 -19.90 -18.22 36.52
N LYS A 803 -20.77 -19.12 36.97
CA LYS A 803 -22.17 -19.18 36.55
C LYS A 803 -22.93 -17.93 36.98
N GLU A 804 -22.80 -17.52 38.24
CA GLU A 804 -23.38 -16.30 38.81
C GLU A 804 -23.01 -15.05 37.99
N PHE A 805 -21.72 -14.85 37.68
CA PHE A 805 -21.29 -13.70 36.87
C PHE A 805 -21.81 -13.76 35.43
N LYS A 806 -21.97 -14.95 34.84
CA LYS A 806 -22.58 -15.11 33.50
C LYS A 806 -24.07 -14.77 33.53
N ASP A 807 -24.79 -15.20 34.55
CA ASP A 807 -26.23 -15.00 34.70
C ASP A 807 -26.54 -13.51 34.98
N ASN A 808 -25.83 -12.88 35.91
CA ASN A 808 -25.95 -11.43 36.19
C ASN A 808 -25.68 -10.59 34.94
N ARG A 809 -24.69 -10.98 34.15
CA ARG A 809 -24.43 -10.31 32.87
C ARG A 809 -25.58 -10.49 31.88
N LYS A 810 -26.14 -11.70 31.77
CA LYS A 810 -27.27 -11.97 30.87
C LYS A 810 -28.47 -11.09 31.25
N LEU A 811 -28.72 -10.93 32.55
CA LEU A 811 -29.73 -10.00 33.08
C LEU A 811 -29.44 -8.55 32.68
N LEU A 812 -28.21 -8.06 32.89
CA LEU A 812 -27.83 -6.69 32.54
C LEU A 812 -27.93 -6.41 31.03
N VAL A 813 -27.51 -7.36 30.19
CA VAL A 813 -27.66 -7.27 28.72
C VAL A 813 -29.14 -7.19 28.34
N ASN A 814 -30.00 -8.00 28.97
CA ASN A 814 -31.43 -7.95 28.73
C ASN A 814 -32.04 -6.62 29.17
N GLN A 815 -31.62 -6.05 30.31
CA GLN A 815 -32.04 -4.73 30.77
C GLN A 815 -31.61 -3.61 29.82
N ILE A 816 -30.38 -3.62 29.32
CA ILE A 816 -29.89 -2.62 28.34
C ILE A 816 -30.68 -2.74 27.04
N ASN A 817 -30.96 -3.97 26.59
CA ASN A 817 -31.74 -4.21 25.39
C ASN A 817 -33.19 -3.75 25.54
N SER A 818 -33.84 -4.02 26.67
CA SER A 818 -35.23 -3.61 26.93
C SER A 818 -35.35 -2.09 27.06
N GLN A 819 -34.41 -1.43 27.75
CA GLN A 819 -34.34 0.04 27.81
C GLN A 819 -34.22 0.64 26.40
N ALA A 820 -33.28 0.14 25.58
CA ALA A 820 -33.10 0.62 24.21
C ALA A 820 -34.36 0.41 23.35
N GLN A 821 -35.07 -0.71 23.51
CA GLN A 821 -36.33 -0.96 22.82
C GLN A 821 -37.44 -0.01 23.27
N ASN A 822 -37.57 0.27 24.57
CA ASN A 822 -38.53 1.23 25.10
C ASN A 822 -38.27 2.64 24.56
N TYR A 823 -37.03 3.11 24.57
CA TYR A 823 -36.66 4.41 23.97
C TYR A 823 -36.99 4.47 22.48
N LEU A 824 -36.71 3.41 21.71
CA LEU A 824 -37.05 3.34 20.29
C LEU A 824 -38.57 3.35 20.08
N LYS A 825 -39.35 2.70 20.95
CA LYS A 825 -40.82 2.69 20.90
C LYS A 825 -41.38 4.09 21.15
N ILE A 826 -40.90 4.78 22.19
CA ILE A 826 -41.30 6.16 22.51
C ILE A 826 -40.94 7.10 21.35
N ALA A 827 -39.71 7.02 20.85
CA ALA A 827 -39.26 7.86 19.73
C ALA A 827 -40.10 7.62 18.46
N LYS A 828 -40.47 6.36 18.17
CA LYS A 828 -41.33 6.01 17.04
C LYS A 828 -42.74 6.58 17.21
N ASN A 829 -43.33 6.48 18.40
CA ASN A 829 -44.66 7.02 18.69
C ASN A 829 -44.69 8.54 18.56
N ASN A 830 -43.71 9.25 19.13
CA ASN A 830 -43.59 10.70 19.00
C ASN A 830 -43.45 11.13 17.54
N TYR A 831 -42.61 10.42 16.77
CA TYR A 831 -42.47 10.67 15.34
C TYR A 831 -43.78 10.48 14.57
N LEU A 832 -44.52 9.39 14.84
CA LEU A 832 -45.79 9.11 14.17
C LEU A 832 -46.85 10.17 14.50
N ASN A 833 -46.97 10.59 15.76
CA ASN A 833 -47.92 11.61 16.19
C ASN A 833 -47.61 12.97 15.53
N SER A 834 -46.36 13.43 15.61
CA SER A 834 -45.95 14.70 14.98
C SER A 834 -46.04 14.65 13.45
N LYS A 835 -45.77 13.50 12.84
CA LYS A 835 -45.94 13.30 11.40
C LYS A 835 -47.41 13.44 11.00
N LEU A 836 -48.32 12.80 11.73
CA LEU A 836 -49.75 12.84 11.47
C LEU A 836 -50.31 14.26 11.59
N GLU A 837 -49.89 15.02 12.60
CA GLU A 837 -50.29 16.43 12.77
C GLU A 837 -49.81 17.31 11.59
N LEU A 838 -48.55 17.13 11.16
CA LEU A 838 -48.00 17.85 10.01
C LEU A 838 -48.64 17.44 8.69
N GLU A 839 -49.01 16.17 8.51
CA GLU A 839 -49.74 15.68 7.33
C GLU A 839 -51.15 16.28 7.26
N LYS A 840 -51.87 16.39 8.39
CA LYS A 840 -53.14 17.12 8.47
C LYS A 840 -52.98 18.59 8.09
N LYS A 841 -51.98 19.29 8.65
CA LYS A 841 -51.67 20.70 8.28
C LYS A 841 -51.36 20.83 6.79
N LEU A 842 -50.61 19.89 6.22
CA LEU A 842 -50.27 19.86 4.81
C LEU A 842 -51.49 19.63 3.90
N GLN A 843 -52.43 18.78 4.32
CA GLN A 843 -53.67 18.53 3.60
C GLN A 843 -54.59 19.77 3.61
N ASN A 844 -54.79 20.40 4.76
CA ASN A 844 -55.55 21.66 4.88
C ASN A 844 -54.93 22.75 4.01
N GLN A 845 -53.59 22.88 4.03
CA GLN A 845 -52.88 23.87 3.22
C GLN A 845 -53.05 23.62 1.71
N ARG A 846 -53.12 22.35 1.27
CA ARG A 846 -53.41 22.00 -0.13
C ARG A 846 -54.84 22.39 -0.52
N GLN A 847 -55.81 22.18 0.36
CA GLN A 847 -57.21 22.57 0.13
C GLN A 847 -57.36 24.10 0.02
N ILE A 848 -56.65 24.86 0.85
CA ILE A 848 -56.61 26.33 0.76
C ILE A 848 -56.02 26.78 -0.58
N ILE A 849 -54.95 26.13 -1.04
CA ILE A 849 -54.32 26.44 -2.33
C ILE A 849 -55.24 26.07 -3.50
N SER A 850 -55.97 24.95 -3.44
CA SER A 850 -56.90 24.56 -4.51
C SER A 850 -58.10 25.50 -4.60
N SER A 851 -58.68 25.91 -3.46
CA SER A 851 -59.79 26.87 -3.44
C SER A 851 -59.35 28.26 -3.93
N LEU A 852 -58.15 28.71 -3.56
CA LEU A 852 -57.58 29.96 -4.09
C LEU A 852 -57.31 29.89 -5.60
N LYS A 853 -56.82 28.76 -6.12
CA LYS A 853 -56.65 28.56 -7.56
C LYS A 853 -57.98 28.60 -8.30
N GLN A 854 -59.04 28.03 -7.72
CA GLN A 854 -60.38 28.05 -8.29
C GLN A 854 -60.95 29.47 -8.32
N LYS A 855 -60.86 30.21 -7.20
CA LYS A 855 -61.25 31.64 -7.15
C LYS A 855 -60.51 32.52 -8.17
N ILE A 856 -59.22 32.27 -8.40
CA ILE A 856 -58.44 32.98 -9.43
C ILE A 856 -58.97 32.66 -10.82
N LYS A 857 -59.37 31.41 -11.08
CA LYS A 857 -59.92 30.95 -12.36
C LYS A 857 -61.30 31.56 -12.63
N ASP A 858 -62.13 31.68 -11.60
CA ASP A 858 -63.50 32.22 -11.72
C ASP A 858 -63.52 33.76 -11.87
N SER A 859 -62.50 34.46 -11.36
CA SER A 859 -62.45 35.94 -11.39
C SER A 859 -62.03 36.59 -12.72
N ASN A 860 -61.68 35.81 -13.76
CA ASN A 860 -61.28 36.26 -15.11
C ASN A 860 -60.29 37.46 -15.23
N GLN A 861 -59.60 37.86 -14.16
CA GLN A 861 -58.60 38.93 -14.19
C GLN A 861 -57.32 38.60 -13.40
N LYS A 862 -56.19 39.09 -13.92
CA LYS A 862 -54.84 39.09 -13.32
C LYS A 862 -54.77 39.96 -12.05
N SER A 863 -55.54 39.65 -11.01
CA SER A 863 -55.40 40.28 -9.70
C SER A 863 -54.00 39.98 -9.13
N LYS A 864 -53.11 40.99 -9.14
CA LYS A 864 -51.76 40.90 -8.55
C LYS A 864 -51.82 40.46 -7.09
N THR A 865 -52.82 40.95 -6.33
CA THR A 865 -53.04 40.65 -4.91
C THR A 865 -53.40 39.18 -4.65
N LEU A 866 -54.25 38.56 -5.47
CA LEU A 866 -54.59 37.13 -5.34
C LEU A 866 -53.41 36.22 -5.71
N ASN A 867 -52.64 36.57 -6.74
CA ASN A 867 -51.44 35.83 -7.12
C ASN A 867 -50.33 35.92 -6.06
N GLN A 868 -50.18 37.07 -5.41
CA GLN A 868 -49.26 37.25 -4.29
C GLN A 868 -49.69 36.39 -3.09
N LYS A 869 -50.98 36.40 -2.72
CA LYS A 869 -51.54 35.49 -1.70
C LYS A 869 -51.32 34.01 -2.04
N LEU A 870 -51.49 33.61 -3.30
CA LEU A 870 -51.23 32.23 -3.73
C LEU A 870 -49.76 31.84 -3.56
N GLN A 871 -48.84 32.76 -3.87
CA GLN A 871 -47.41 32.55 -3.69
C GLN A 871 -47.05 32.40 -2.21
N ASP A 872 -47.63 33.21 -1.33
CA ASP A 872 -47.44 33.11 0.13
C ASP A 872 -47.97 31.78 0.71
N GLN A 873 -49.09 31.27 0.19
CA GLN A 873 -49.59 29.97 0.63
C GLN A 873 -48.73 28.81 0.11
N LYS A 874 -48.11 28.95 -1.09
CA LYS A 874 -47.14 27.98 -1.62
C LYS A 874 -45.84 27.96 -0.81
N THR A 875 -45.33 29.12 -0.37
CA THR A 875 -44.13 29.18 0.50
C THR A 875 -44.39 28.53 1.85
N LYS A 876 -45.58 28.73 2.44
CA LYS A 876 -46.05 28.00 3.63
C LYS A 876 -46.16 26.49 3.40
N LEU A 877 -46.62 26.05 2.22
CA LEU A 877 -46.65 24.61 1.89
C LEU A 877 -45.23 24.02 1.79
N THR A 878 -44.27 24.76 1.23
CA THR A 878 -42.88 24.32 1.16
C THR A 878 -42.24 24.23 2.54
N SER A 879 -42.51 25.18 3.45
CA SER A 879 -41.98 25.13 4.81
C SER A 879 -42.50 23.92 5.60
N ILE A 880 -43.80 23.59 5.46
CA ILE A 880 -44.37 22.37 6.08
C ILE A 880 -43.72 21.09 5.52
N LYS A 881 -43.45 21.02 4.21
CA LYS A 881 -42.73 19.89 3.61
C LYS A 881 -41.30 19.76 4.14
N ASP A 882 -40.62 20.87 4.38
CA ASP A 882 -39.27 20.86 4.92
C ASP A 882 -39.23 20.51 6.41
N LEU A 883 -40.23 20.92 7.19
CA LEU A 883 -40.44 20.45 8.56
C LEU A 883 -40.64 18.93 8.62
N LEU A 884 -41.46 18.34 7.74
CA LEU A 884 -41.62 16.88 7.62
C LEU A 884 -40.31 16.16 7.30
N LYS A 885 -39.48 16.72 6.40
CA LYS A 885 -38.14 16.19 6.11
C LYS A 885 -37.22 16.30 7.32
N SER A 886 -37.27 17.41 8.07
CA SER A 886 -36.49 17.62 9.29
C SER A 886 -36.84 16.60 10.37
N LEU A 887 -38.14 16.43 10.65
CA LEU A 887 -38.67 15.46 11.62
C LEU A 887 -38.16 14.03 11.32
N LYS A 888 -38.18 13.63 10.04
CA LYS A 888 -37.64 12.33 9.59
C LYS A 888 -36.13 12.20 9.80
N ARG A 889 -35.37 13.29 9.65
CA ARG A 889 -33.92 13.31 9.90
C ARG A 889 -33.62 13.18 11.40
N GLU A 890 -34.36 13.88 12.25
CA GLU A 890 -34.20 13.81 13.70
C GLU A 890 -34.51 12.42 14.24
N TYR A 891 -35.62 11.80 13.82
CA TYR A 891 -35.92 10.42 14.17
C TYR A 891 -34.81 9.44 13.74
N ARG A 892 -34.22 9.62 12.55
CA ARG A 892 -33.07 8.79 12.13
C ARG A 892 -31.84 9.00 13.01
N LYS A 893 -31.58 10.23 13.43
CA LYS A 893 -30.47 10.55 14.35
C LYS A 893 -30.69 9.90 15.71
N THR A 894 -31.89 9.99 16.28
CA THR A 894 -32.20 9.37 17.59
C THR A 894 -32.10 7.85 17.53
N VAL A 895 -32.56 7.22 16.45
CA VAL A 895 -32.39 5.76 16.23
C VAL A 895 -30.91 5.37 16.15
N LEU A 896 -30.11 6.13 15.40
CA LEU A 896 -28.66 5.87 15.29
C LEU A 896 -27.95 6.07 16.63
N PHE A 897 -28.25 7.15 17.34
CA PHE A 897 -27.71 7.43 18.66
C PHE A 897 -28.06 6.32 19.65
N THR A 898 -29.32 5.88 19.69
CA THR A 898 -29.77 4.78 20.58
C THR A 898 -29.08 3.46 20.24
N LYS A 899 -28.86 3.18 18.95
CA LYS A 899 -28.07 2.00 18.54
C LYS A 899 -26.61 2.12 18.95
N GLN A 900 -26.00 3.30 18.80
CA GLN A 900 -24.63 3.57 19.18
C GLN A 900 -24.43 3.48 20.71
N THR A 901 -25.29 4.11 21.50
CA THR A 901 -25.24 4.05 22.97
C THR A 901 -25.50 2.64 23.47
N ARG A 902 -26.42 1.88 22.87
CA ARG A 902 -26.60 0.45 23.15
C ARG A 902 -25.31 -0.32 22.86
N THR A 903 -24.69 -0.12 21.69
CA THR A 903 -23.43 -0.81 21.37
C THR A 903 -22.31 -0.39 22.31
N ILE A 904 -22.19 0.89 22.66
CA ILE A 904 -21.18 1.39 23.59
C ILE A 904 -21.41 0.80 24.98
N LYS A 905 -22.64 0.82 25.51
CA LYS A 905 -22.97 0.21 26.80
C LYS A 905 -22.69 -1.29 26.83
N LEU A 906 -23.01 -2.02 25.75
CA LEU A 906 -22.70 -3.46 25.64
C LEU A 906 -21.20 -3.74 25.47
N TRP A 907 -20.45 -2.84 24.83
CA TRP A 907 -19.00 -2.95 24.66
C TRP A 907 -18.23 -2.51 25.91
N ASN A 908 -18.77 -1.55 26.67
CA ASN A 908 -18.23 -1.01 27.91
C ASN A 908 -18.78 -1.71 29.16
N LEU A 909 -19.29 -2.94 29.05
CA LEU A 909 -19.66 -3.79 30.20
C LEU A 909 -18.47 -4.14 31.14
N ASP A 910 -17.30 -3.53 30.90
CA ASP A 910 -16.08 -3.64 31.69
C ASP A 910 -15.78 -2.37 32.54
N TYR A 911 -16.75 -1.46 32.75
CA TYR A 911 -16.63 -0.35 33.71
C TYR A 911 -17.47 -0.58 34.96
#